data_AF-A0A8C9S7T5-F1
#
_entry.id   AF-A0A8C9S7T5-F1
#
_cell.length_a   1.000
_cell.length_b   1.000
_cell.length_c   1.000
_cell.angle_alpha   90.00
_cell.angle_beta   90.00
_cell.angle_gamma   90.00
#
_symmetry.space_group_name_H-M   'P 1'
#
loop_
_entity.id
_entity.type
_entity.pdbx_description
1 polymer ?
#
loop_
_entity_poly.entity_id
_entity_poly.type
_entity_poly.pdbx_seq_one_letter_code
_entity_poly.pdbx_strand_id
1 'polypeptide(L)'
;MHMLVISVSMAEAQLSHLPQNGESNYVQTPYHEDYTHEHGTEQFNGHMNQHHAWLQPQGQRQGYMYDHGEYVFSKRGTNPSAVEREFAQYPHAEPERDGQDHVDKASSRKQVQVGFNLLFNGQASRDDHLAQYKVTFNPYQPDAQPKMFRLEGVGPDGGFDQLQREFLDSAHNSADKQQIAQLQILNKAQLRQIEDLEKKLEDCRRNMRYMEHQLAIVKDEKEGLAVSLKESAHLLQEAKEREHQLQGKVSALQLQVQTLTDKDCEKLQAAEAAVDSLKQQIAELCRSETLSRARQQHERDLVAIREQHEAKILVLQQKLDTQVQALEEQTELSRKLQEQLKQLERQREEERLERAAVINTLTKRLDESQQQCASLLHTGSVQEMNQLHMQLQQVQSAMKISENMNKSLQEELSELKEHVTLYESAIKLGVISLDSNGEWDNQLSDSYVELGIKKVNWKNSRFHSTSPDALPRTDMVFELKAELQRLLGSLKAKRQKISQLQEELQRTQARSQELQDQLDKAERSVRDSRLREISLEKQLEVSSMTAHQEELQQLRKDKELLQDRVEKLESQNRELKQSEEKVRAANGELCTKMREMIQELDQEKQEAAERYERTQQQFRDDVVNHVRTELAEEHSAQMEALQTECQKKVHLLELKLADLNKEMVAVQECYIAICREKDSLEESLQAKMMEERTKFEKETTWEEDHSKVPSLDTQTEGLDSRAELEALLTAQRLALQQEAAQVQARIVEEAVQHVEQDLHKKHMEALTQKVASAVSSARECWLQELTSLPEYKASLQAEREDWERRQEKETAQKVQLSVSAEEKWRREQEVVEAELRDAVRLLQQQLEQSKEEAAARLKAELAQARAAWNQDKQEEISRIQAQNEKDYRSFLDEQRCKLELALKQAKEEASRQKEAEFQQLFRDQQEEWNAQQESRSHAERKRHREEALLEAQRGLRAYLQTACRALLVQAVDQVKQHWKKCSEDQLARMLKEQEDQHKKELNRIRGKRAVAHEHIHLHTKCYQ
;
A
#
# COMPACT_ATOMS: atom_id res chain seq x y z
N MET A 1 -47.14 -27.01 -6.95
CA MET A 1 -48.39 -27.65 -6.47
C MET A 1 -49.46 -27.31 -7.49
N HIS A 2 -50.19 -28.29 -8.04
CA HIS A 2 -51.30 -28.25 -9.03
C HIS A 2 -51.39 -27.06 -10.04
N MET A 3 -51.27 -27.24 -11.36
CA MET A 3 -52.04 -28.06 -12.33
C MET A 3 -53.26 -27.34 -12.94
N LEU A 4 -53.39 -27.50 -14.27
CA LEU A 4 -54.56 -27.22 -15.13
C LEU A 4 -54.90 -25.71 -15.32
N VAL A 5 -55.14 -25.14 -16.52
CA VAL A 5 -55.67 -25.59 -17.84
C VAL A 5 -57.18 -25.84 -17.86
N ILE A 6 -57.90 -25.08 -18.71
CA ILE A 6 -59.19 -25.35 -19.43
C ILE A 6 -59.67 -23.98 -19.96
N SER A 7 -59.79 -23.70 -21.28
CA SER A 7 -60.72 -24.21 -22.31
C SER A 7 -62.14 -23.60 -22.18
N VAL A 8 -62.99 -23.35 -23.21
CA VAL A 8 -62.94 -23.37 -24.70
C VAL A 8 -64.25 -22.71 -25.23
N SER A 9 -64.35 -22.33 -26.53
CA SER A 9 -65.62 -21.96 -27.25
C SER A 9 -66.35 -20.66 -26.78
N MET A 10 -67.33 -20.03 -27.45
CA MET A 10 -67.95 -20.01 -28.81
C MET A 10 -68.86 -18.73 -28.87
N ALA A 11 -69.48 -18.28 -29.98
CA ALA A 11 -69.14 -18.15 -31.41
C ALA A 11 -70.33 -17.48 -32.17
N GLU A 12 -70.10 -16.95 -33.39
CA GLU A 12 -71.11 -16.44 -34.36
C GLU A 12 -71.93 -15.18 -33.92
N ALA A 13 -72.53 -14.33 -34.78
CA ALA A 13 -72.75 -14.35 -36.23
C ALA A 13 -72.85 -12.91 -36.85
N GLN A 14 -73.05 -12.83 -38.19
CA GLN A 14 -73.57 -11.67 -38.98
C GLN A 14 -72.63 -10.44 -39.12
N LEU A 15 -72.23 -9.89 -40.30
CA LEU A 15 -72.86 -9.61 -41.62
C LEU A 15 -74.05 -8.62 -41.53
N SER A 16 -74.14 -7.51 -42.26
CA SER A 16 -73.50 -7.05 -43.52
C SER A 16 -73.48 -5.49 -43.58
N HIS A 17 -72.66 -4.79 -44.38
CA HIS A 17 -72.88 -4.54 -45.82
C HIS A 17 -71.64 -3.92 -46.53
N LEU A 18 -71.54 -4.16 -47.84
CA LEU A 18 -70.76 -3.39 -48.84
C LEU A 18 -71.75 -2.84 -49.91
N PRO A 19 -71.45 -1.70 -50.56
CA PRO A 19 -70.74 -1.66 -51.86
C PRO A 19 -69.44 -0.81 -51.79
N GLN A 20 -68.38 -1.01 -52.60
CA GLN A 20 -68.21 -0.88 -54.07
C GLN A 20 -68.41 0.57 -54.62
N ASN A 21 -67.60 1.11 -55.54
CA ASN A 21 -66.35 0.64 -56.17
C ASN A 21 -65.60 1.79 -56.91
N GLY A 22 -64.27 1.64 -57.11
CA GLY A 22 -63.46 2.30 -58.15
C GLY A 22 -63.02 3.76 -57.89
N GLU A 23 -61.91 4.26 -58.44
CA GLU A 23 -60.73 3.66 -59.14
C GLU A 23 -59.48 4.48 -58.71
N SER A 24 -58.41 3.86 -58.23
CA SER A 24 -57.22 3.38 -58.97
C SER A 24 -56.25 4.46 -59.53
N ASN A 25 -54.95 4.23 -59.30
CA ASN A 25 -53.76 4.87 -59.90
C ASN A 25 -53.36 6.30 -59.46
N TYR A 26 -52.35 6.39 -58.59
CA TYR A 26 -50.98 6.70 -59.05
C TYR A 26 -49.94 5.96 -58.16
N VAL A 27 -48.68 5.86 -58.62
CA VAL A 27 -47.67 4.92 -58.08
C VAL A 27 -46.35 5.61 -57.75
N GLN A 28 -45.78 5.31 -56.57
CA GLN A 28 -44.33 5.14 -56.27
C GLN A 28 -44.18 4.80 -54.77
N THR A 29 -43.92 3.57 -54.32
CA THR A 29 -42.64 2.81 -54.35
C THR A 29 -41.40 3.57 -53.86
N PRO A 30 -41.05 3.47 -52.56
CA PRO A 30 -39.68 3.65 -52.10
C PRO A 30 -38.79 2.51 -52.60
N TYR A 31 -37.55 2.81 -52.98
CA TYR A 31 -36.53 1.81 -53.34
C TYR A 31 -35.73 1.34 -52.12
N HIS A 32 -35.05 0.21 -52.27
CA HIS A 32 -34.14 -0.40 -51.29
C HIS A 32 -32.67 0.01 -51.58
N GLU A 33 -31.74 -0.57 -50.81
CA GLU A 33 -30.27 -0.42 -50.88
C GLU A 33 -29.71 0.89 -50.27
N ASP A 34 -28.61 0.90 -49.50
CA ASP A 34 -27.98 -0.23 -48.80
C ASP A 34 -27.09 0.26 -47.64
N TYR A 35 -27.00 -0.53 -46.56
CA TYR A 35 -25.89 -0.48 -45.58
C TYR A 35 -25.79 -1.80 -44.80
N THR A 36 -24.96 -2.73 -45.30
CA THR A 36 -24.73 -4.04 -44.69
C THR A 36 -23.83 -3.95 -43.46
N HIS A 37 -24.34 -4.39 -42.30
CA HIS A 37 -23.56 -4.51 -41.06
C HIS A 37 -23.09 -5.96 -40.89
N GLU A 38 -21.95 -6.33 -41.48
CA GLU A 38 -21.47 -7.71 -41.48
C GLU A 38 -20.88 -8.14 -40.12
N HIS A 39 -21.67 -8.86 -39.32
CA HIS A 39 -21.17 -9.70 -38.23
C HIS A 39 -20.90 -11.13 -38.74
N GLY A 40 -19.64 -11.41 -39.08
CA GLY A 40 -19.20 -12.70 -39.62
C GLY A 40 -18.77 -13.73 -38.57
N THR A 41 -19.73 -14.40 -37.93
CA THR A 41 -19.58 -15.82 -37.56
C THR A 41 -20.06 -16.66 -38.75
N GLU A 42 -19.57 -17.86 -39.09
CA GLU A 42 -18.91 -18.92 -38.32
C GLU A 42 -17.91 -19.68 -39.23
N GLN A 43 -17.10 -20.61 -38.70
CA GLN A 43 -17.40 -22.04 -38.87
C GLN A 43 -16.46 -22.96 -38.09
N PHE A 44 -16.98 -24.14 -37.78
CA PHE A 44 -16.41 -25.14 -36.89
C PHE A 44 -16.15 -26.42 -37.69
N ASN A 45 -14.95 -26.99 -37.61
CA ASN A 45 -14.73 -28.37 -38.04
C ASN A 45 -13.76 -29.05 -37.08
N GLY A 46 -14.27 -29.97 -36.27
CA GLY A 46 -13.53 -30.58 -35.17
C GLY A 46 -13.28 -32.07 -35.41
N HIS A 47 -12.24 -32.59 -34.78
CA HIS A 47 -12.20 -34.01 -34.44
C HIS A 47 -11.75 -34.17 -32.99
N MET A 48 -12.65 -34.72 -32.18
CA MET A 48 -12.43 -35.01 -30.78
C MET A 48 -12.04 -36.49 -30.67
N ASN A 49 -10.90 -36.79 -30.05
CA ASN A 49 -10.79 -38.03 -29.28
C ASN A 49 -9.77 -37.91 -28.16
N GLN A 50 -9.99 -38.69 -27.10
CA GLN A 50 -9.22 -38.66 -25.86
C GLN A 50 -7.98 -39.55 -25.96
N HIS A 51 -6.89 -39.23 -25.25
CA HIS A 51 -6.21 -40.17 -24.35
C HIS A 51 -5.17 -39.46 -23.45
N HIS A 52 -4.66 -40.19 -22.46
CA HIS A 52 -3.96 -39.67 -21.29
C HIS A 52 -2.47 -39.30 -21.48
N ALA A 53 -2.01 -38.43 -20.57
CA ALA A 53 -0.72 -38.49 -19.86
C ALA A 53 0.61 -38.03 -20.51
N TRP A 54 1.22 -37.05 -19.82
CA TRP A 54 2.66 -36.93 -19.48
C TRP A 54 3.74 -36.72 -20.57
N LEU A 55 4.86 -36.14 -20.10
CA LEU A 55 6.18 -35.97 -20.74
C LEU A 55 6.37 -34.82 -21.77
N GLN A 56 7.24 -33.88 -21.38
CA GLN A 56 8.24 -33.25 -22.29
C GLN A 56 9.17 -34.35 -22.84
N PRO A 57 9.76 -34.27 -24.08
CA PRO A 57 10.64 -33.14 -24.42
C PRO A 57 10.83 -32.75 -25.92
N GLN A 58 11.59 -31.66 -26.11
CA GLN A 58 12.53 -31.33 -27.21
C GLN A 58 12.11 -31.27 -28.71
N GLY A 59 12.34 -30.07 -29.28
CA GLY A 59 12.98 -29.80 -30.58
C GLY A 59 13.63 -28.40 -30.51
N GLN A 60 14.96 -28.21 -30.63
CA GLN A 60 15.72 -28.08 -31.90
C GLN A 60 15.02 -27.14 -32.90
N ARG A 61 15.42 -25.89 -33.16
CA ARG A 61 16.64 -25.06 -32.92
C ARG A 61 17.88 -25.36 -33.76
N GLN A 62 17.89 -24.85 -35.01
CA GLN A 62 19.02 -24.26 -35.77
C GLN A 62 18.44 -23.70 -37.10
N GLY A 63 18.90 -22.57 -37.68
CA GLY A 63 19.84 -21.55 -37.21
C GLY A 63 20.17 -20.51 -38.31
N TYR A 64 20.92 -19.45 -37.98
CA TYR A 64 21.54 -18.45 -38.90
C TYR A 64 20.56 -17.47 -39.62
N MET A 65 20.88 -16.23 -40.01
CA MET A 65 22.09 -15.37 -39.87
C MET A 65 21.69 -13.92 -39.48
N TYR A 66 22.60 -13.20 -38.81
CA TYR A 66 22.89 -11.73 -38.82
C TYR A 66 23.87 -11.52 -37.65
N ASP A 67 25.17 -11.27 -37.79
CA ASP A 67 25.97 -10.44 -38.71
C ASP A 67 25.94 -8.93 -38.38
N HIS A 68 27.06 -8.45 -37.81
CA HIS A 68 27.27 -7.10 -37.28
C HIS A 68 28.76 -6.69 -37.38
N GLY A 69 29.26 -6.54 -38.60
CA GLY A 69 30.10 -5.39 -38.96
C GLY A 69 29.22 -4.23 -39.46
N GLU A 70 29.68 -2.98 -39.59
CA GLU A 70 31.03 -2.43 -39.40
C GLU A 70 30.97 -1.02 -38.76
N TYR A 71 32.13 -0.49 -38.36
CA TYR A 71 32.29 0.85 -37.80
C TYR A 71 32.85 1.82 -38.86
N VAL A 72 32.18 2.94 -39.14
CA VAL A 72 32.73 3.99 -40.02
C VAL A 72 32.56 5.40 -39.43
N PHE A 73 33.59 5.88 -38.76
CA PHE A 73 34.10 7.23 -39.02
C PHE A 73 35.61 7.30 -38.74
N SER A 74 36.36 7.98 -39.62
CA SER A 74 37.83 7.83 -39.68
C SER A 74 38.58 8.73 -38.69
N LYS A 75 39.68 8.20 -38.13
CA LYS A 75 40.79 8.96 -37.55
C LYS A 75 42.10 8.70 -38.31
N ARG A 76 42.90 9.75 -38.47
CA ARG A 76 44.32 9.74 -38.89
C ARG A 76 45.01 10.90 -38.15
N GLY A 77 46.10 10.75 -37.41
CA GLY A 77 46.68 9.56 -36.76
C GLY A 77 47.13 9.98 -35.34
N THR A 78 48.17 9.46 -34.68
CA THR A 78 49.11 8.37 -35.01
C THR A 78 49.67 7.82 -33.68
N ASN A 79 49.65 6.49 -33.49
CA ASN A 79 50.25 5.76 -32.36
C ASN A 79 51.77 5.46 -32.67
N PRO A 80 52.66 5.01 -31.73
CA PRO A 80 52.39 3.89 -30.80
C PRO A 80 53.17 3.78 -29.45
N SER A 81 52.74 2.79 -28.66
CA SER A 81 53.43 1.93 -27.67
C SER A 81 52.54 1.79 -26.41
N ALA A 82 51.83 0.68 -26.17
CA ALA A 82 52.30 -0.67 -25.81
C ALA A 82 53.12 -0.67 -24.51
N VAL A 83 52.91 -1.55 -23.52
CA VAL A 83 52.36 -2.94 -23.50
C VAL A 83 51.35 -3.06 -22.32
N GLU A 84 50.10 -3.48 -22.50
CA GLU A 84 49.58 -4.87 -22.58
C GLU A 84 49.60 -5.66 -21.25
N ARG A 85 48.48 -6.30 -20.89
CA ARG A 85 48.32 -7.23 -19.75
C ARG A 85 47.20 -8.22 -20.09
N GLU A 86 47.53 -9.50 -20.20
CA GLU A 86 46.62 -10.54 -20.71
C GLU A 86 46.28 -11.66 -19.69
N PHE A 87 45.14 -12.31 -19.95
CA PHE A 87 44.65 -13.66 -19.59
C PHE A 87 45.37 -14.50 -18.50
N ALA A 88 44.70 -15.24 -17.59
CA ALA A 88 43.26 -15.42 -17.26
C ALA A 88 43.14 -15.91 -15.77
N GLN A 89 42.41 -16.95 -15.28
CA GLN A 89 41.50 -17.98 -15.82
C GLN A 89 40.63 -18.60 -14.68
N TYR A 90 39.70 -19.49 -15.04
CA TYR A 90 38.89 -20.43 -14.22
C TYR A 90 38.99 -21.86 -14.86
N PRO A 91 38.47 -23.01 -14.32
CA PRO A 91 37.32 -23.13 -13.38
C PRO A 91 37.34 -24.28 -12.32
N HIS A 92 36.23 -24.33 -11.54
CA HIS A 92 35.62 -25.48 -10.81
C HIS A 92 36.42 -26.30 -9.77
N ALA A 93 36.00 -26.27 -8.50
CA ALA A 93 35.15 -27.32 -7.87
C ALA A 93 35.01 -27.15 -6.33
N GLU A 94 33.80 -27.34 -5.80
CA GLU A 94 33.50 -27.76 -4.41
C GLU A 94 33.19 -29.29 -4.41
N PRO A 95 33.03 -30.00 -3.28
CA PRO A 95 33.15 -29.60 -1.86
C PRO A 95 34.08 -30.50 -1.00
N GLU A 96 34.32 -30.15 0.27
CA GLU A 96 33.96 -30.94 1.47
C GLU A 96 34.41 -30.24 2.79
N ARG A 97 34.27 -30.91 3.94
CA ARG A 97 34.23 -30.35 5.31
C ARG A 97 35.55 -30.53 6.09
N ASP A 98 35.84 -29.66 7.05
CA ASP A 98 35.73 -29.94 8.50
C ASP A 98 36.41 -28.87 9.39
N GLY A 99 35.96 -28.76 10.66
CA GLY A 99 36.63 -28.06 11.78
C GLY A 99 36.58 -26.52 11.75
N GLN A 100 36.06 -25.78 12.74
CA GLN A 100 36.25 -25.77 14.21
C GLN A 100 37.65 -25.30 14.67
N ASP A 101 37.80 -24.49 15.73
CA ASP A 101 36.78 -24.06 16.72
C ASP A 101 36.99 -22.64 17.29
N HIS A 102 36.00 -22.19 18.08
CA HIS A 102 35.98 -20.89 18.77
C HIS A 102 37.03 -20.74 19.87
N VAL A 103 37.51 -19.50 20.02
CA VAL A 103 38.15 -19.03 21.25
C VAL A 103 37.07 -18.63 22.27
N ASP A 104 36.98 -19.34 23.40
CA ASP A 104 37.07 -18.73 24.75
C ASP A 104 36.90 -19.72 25.91
N LYS A 105 37.83 -19.70 26.88
CA LYS A 105 37.55 -19.56 28.33
C LYS A 105 38.81 -19.62 29.20
N ALA A 106 38.89 -18.69 30.15
CA ALA A 106 39.90 -18.66 31.19
C ALA A 106 39.47 -19.42 32.46
N SER A 107 40.43 -19.86 33.29
CA SER A 107 40.24 -19.86 34.75
C SER A 107 41.51 -19.96 35.60
N SER A 108 41.71 -18.91 36.41
CA SER A 108 41.94 -19.00 37.85
C SER A 108 43.12 -19.83 38.40
N ARG A 109 44.12 -19.13 38.97
CA ARG A 109 44.14 -18.95 40.44
C ARG A 109 44.96 -17.76 40.93
N LYS A 110 44.65 -17.40 42.18
CA LYS A 110 45.21 -16.34 43.06
C LYS A 110 46.74 -16.56 43.25
N GLN A 111 47.55 -15.60 43.69
CA GLN A 111 47.25 -14.66 44.78
C GLN A 111 48.22 -13.44 44.84
N VAL A 112 47.64 -12.26 45.11
CA VAL A 112 48.12 -11.11 45.95
C VAL A 112 49.58 -11.21 46.43
N GLN A 113 50.47 -10.22 46.21
CA GLN A 113 50.44 -8.97 47.00
C GLN A 113 51.24 -7.79 46.39
N VAL A 114 50.56 -6.64 46.25
CA VAL A 114 50.95 -5.22 46.52
C VAL A 114 52.43 -4.77 46.40
N GLY A 115 52.63 -3.55 45.88
CA GLY A 115 53.74 -2.70 46.35
C GLY A 115 54.87 -2.39 45.36
N PHE A 116 54.56 -1.87 44.18
CA PHE A 116 55.39 -0.79 43.63
C PHE A 116 55.25 0.46 44.51
N ASN A 117 56.12 1.50 44.40
CA ASN A 117 55.77 2.94 44.49
C ASN A 117 56.97 3.96 44.41
N LEU A 118 56.73 5.30 44.47
CA LEU A 118 57.48 6.44 43.85
C LEU A 118 58.27 7.30 44.87
N LEU A 119 59.37 7.96 44.54
CA LEU A 119 59.41 9.22 43.74
C LEU A 119 60.78 9.46 43.06
N PHE A 120 60.74 10.20 41.93
CA PHE A 120 61.60 11.30 41.43
C PHE A 120 63.16 11.20 41.51
N ASN A 121 63.97 11.77 40.59
CA ASN A 121 63.69 12.73 39.52
C ASN A 121 64.70 12.61 38.33
N GLY A 122 64.23 12.70 37.08
CA GLY A 122 65.06 12.84 35.85
C GLY A 122 65.96 11.64 35.48
N GLN A 123 66.40 11.45 34.23
CA GLN A 123 66.05 12.11 32.96
C GLN A 123 66.52 11.19 31.78
N ALA A 124 65.77 11.10 30.67
CA ALA A 124 66.04 10.28 29.46
C ALA A 124 66.27 8.76 29.71
N SER A 125 65.36 7.85 29.37
CA SER A 125 64.85 7.53 28.02
C SER A 125 65.93 7.06 27.03
N ARG A 126 66.18 5.75 27.04
CA ARG A 126 66.37 4.93 25.84
C ARG A 126 66.08 3.48 26.21
N ASP A 127 65.27 2.79 25.42
CA ASP A 127 65.05 1.35 25.56
C ASP A 127 66.29 0.58 25.08
N ASP A 128 66.58 -0.55 25.70
CA ASP A 128 67.29 -1.63 24.99
C ASP A 128 66.82 -3.00 25.50
N HIS A 129 66.36 -3.84 24.58
CA HIS A 129 65.97 -5.22 24.85
C HIS A 129 67.11 -6.15 24.42
N LEU A 130 67.84 -6.76 25.35
CA LEU A 130 68.53 -8.04 25.09
C LEU A 130 68.94 -8.80 26.36
N ALA A 131 69.22 -10.09 26.18
CA ALA A 131 69.20 -11.09 27.24
C ALA A 131 70.35 -10.98 28.27
N GLN A 132 70.01 -11.20 29.54
CA GLN A 132 70.99 -11.51 30.59
C GLN A 132 71.63 -12.88 30.34
N TYR A 133 72.84 -12.92 29.76
CA TYR A 133 73.68 -14.11 29.79
C TYR A 133 74.16 -14.37 31.22
N LYS A 134 73.59 -15.41 31.85
CA LYS A 134 73.90 -15.81 33.23
C LYS A 134 75.24 -16.55 33.31
N VAL A 135 76.35 -15.82 33.28
CA VAL A 135 77.69 -16.39 33.47
C VAL A 135 77.82 -16.90 34.91
N THR A 136 78.07 -18.20 35.06
CA THR A 136 78.18 -18.84 36.38
C THR A 136 79.62 -18.76 36.86
N PHE A 137 79.92 -17.82 37.75
CA PHE A 137 81.20 -17.81 38.46
C PHE A 137 81.24 -18.99 39.44
N ASN A 138 81.98 -20.03 39.07
CA ASN A 138 82.18 -21.22 39.89
C ASN A 138 83.39 -20.98 40.81
N PRO A 139 83.24 -20.86 42.14
CA PRO A 139 84.37 -20.60 43.03
C PRO A 139 85.25 -21.86 43.13
N TYR A 140 86.53 -21.73 42.77
CA TYR A 140 87.50 -22.80 42.95
C TYR A 140 87.66 -23.15 44.43
N GLN A 141 87.24 -24.36 44.81
CA GLN A 141 87.62 -24.96 46.08
C GLN A 141 89.09 -25.41 46.00
N PRO A 142 89.97 -25.02 46.95
CA PRO A 142 91.31 -25.56 47.03
C PRO A 142 91.26 -26.96 47.67
N ASP A 143 91.30 -27.99 46.83
CA ASP A 143 91.29 -29.38 47.29
C ASP A 143 92.66 -29.82 47.85
N ALA A 144 92.61 -30.87 48.67
CA ALA A 144 93.71 -31.61 49.33
C ALA A 144 95.20 -31.23 49.06
N GLN A 145 95.83 -30.65 50.10
CA GLN A 145 97.19 -30.93 50.65
C GLN A 145 98.31 -31.49 49.73
N PRO A 146 99.55 -31.00 49.95
CA PRO A 146 100.52 -31.90 50.60
C PRO A 146 100.95 -31.46 52.00
N LYS A 147 100.92 -32.38 52.97
CA LYS A 147 101.72 -32.24 54.19
C LYS A 147 103.18 -32.55 53.85
N MET A 148 104.01 -31.52 53.72
CA MET A 148 105.46 -31.66 53.61
C MET A 148 106.13 -31.07 54.87
N PHE A 149 107.15 -31.76 55.37
CA PHE A 149 107.87 -31.49 56.63
C PHE A 149 107.07 -31.64 57.93
N ARG A 150 106.81 -32.92 58.28
CA ARG A 150 107.09 -33.40 59.64
C ARG A 150 108.33 -34.29 59.57
N LEU A 151 109.45 -33.82 60.12
CA LEU A 151 110.51 -34.61 60.76
C LEU A 151 110.59 -34.01 62.17
N GLU A 152 110.42 -34.76 63.27
CA GLU A 152 111.33 -35.79 63.79
C GLU A 152 112.75 -35.25 63.99
N GLY A 153 113.20 -35.29 65.24
CA GLY A 153 114.38 -34.55 65.67
C GLY A 153 115.63 -35.41 65.79
N VAL A 154 116.78 -34.73 65.75
CA VAL A 154 117.95 -35.11 66.53
C VAL A 154 118.41 -33.85 67.26
N GLY A 155 118.47 -33.91 68.59
CA GLY A 155 119.12 -32.87 69.39
C GLY A 155 120.61 -33.18 69.53
N PRO A 156 121.53 -32.32 69.06
CA PRO A 156 122.97 -32.53 69.18
C PRO A 156 123.58 -31.80 70.40
N ASP A 157 122.84 -31.63 71.49
CA ASP A 157 123.38 -31.12 72.77
C ASP A 157 124.51 -32.03 73.29
N GLY A 158 124.40 -33.35 73.07
CA GLY A 158 125.49 -34.31 73.31
C GLY A 158 126.76 -34.05 72.46
N GLY A 159 126.71 -33.15 71.49
CA GLY A 159 127.89 -32.64 70.80
C GLY A 159 128.80 -31.82 71.71
N PHE A 160 128.26 -31.15 72.74
CA PHE A 160 129.06 -30.48 73.76
C PHE A 160 129.75 -31.52 74.66
N ASP A 161 129.02 -32.55 75.11
CA ASP A 161 129.58 -33.65 75.93
C ASP A 161 130.65 -34.48 75.21
N GLN A 162 130.63 -34.54 73.87
CA GLN A 162 131.65 -35.24 73.09
C GLN A 162 132.90 -34.36 72.89
N LEU A 163 132.73 -33.06 72.57
CA LEU A 163 133.82 -32.09 72.55
C LEU A 163 134.49 -31.94 73.93
N GLN A 164 133.70 -31.97 75.01
CA GLN A 164 134.19 -31.85 76.38
C GLN A 164 134.95 -33.12 76.84
N ARG A 165 134.60 -34.30 76.31
CA ARG A 165 135.45 -35.51 76.44
C ARG A 165 136.73 -35.41 75.63
N GLU A 166 136.66 -35.03 74.35
CA GLU A 166 137.85 -34.77 73.50
C GLU A 166 138.82 -33.74 74.16
N PHE A 167 138.30 -32.75 74.88
CA PHE A 167 139.08 -31.73 75.60
C PHE A 167 139.67 -32.22 76.94
N LEU A 168 139.04 -33.17 77.62
CA LEU A 168 139.53 -33.75 78.88
C LEU A 168 140.51 -34.90 78.64
N ASP A 169 140.25 -35.78 77.69
CA ASP A 169 141.13 -36.91 77.34
C ASP A 169 142.46 -36.44 76.69
N SER A 170 142.47 -35.24 76.09
CA SER A 170 143.69 -34.62 75.54
C SER A 170 144.57 -33.89 76.59
N ALA A 171 144.16 -33.83 77.86
CA ALA A 171 144.83 -33.04 78.90
C ALA A 171 146.24 -33.52 79.32
N HIS A 172 146.73 -34.65 78.80
CA HIS A 172 147.97 -35.31 79.29
C HIS A 172 149.19 -35.26 78.34
N ASN A 173 149.15 -34.56 77.20
CA ASN A 173 150.35 -34.41 76.34
C ASN A 173 150.36 -33.12 75.49
N SER A 174 151.38 -32.28 75.65
CA SER A 174 151.80 -31.13 74.80
C SER A 174 150.75 -30.02 74.55
N ALA A 175 151.12 -28.76 74.86
CA ALA A 175 150.25 -27.59 74.69
C ALA A 175 149.74 -27.41 73.24
N ASP A 176 150.56 -27.73 72.24
CA ASP A 176 150.21 -27.65 70.81
C ASP A 176 148.96 -28.46 70.47
N LYS A 177 148.73 -29.61 71.13
CA LYS A 177 147.53 -30.43 70.90
C LYS A 177 146.27 -29.79 71.46
N GLN A 178 146.36 -29.04 72.56
CA GLN A 178 145.23 -28.27 73.09
C GLN A 178 144.91 -27.08 72.17
N GLN A 179 145.92 -26.44 71.58
CA GLN A 179 145.71 -25.41 70.55
C GLN A 179 145.07 -26.00 69.28
N ILE A 180 145.53 -27.16 68.82
CA ILE A 180 144.91 -27.87 67.67
C ILE A 180 143.46 -28.25 67.99
N ALA A 181 143.16 -28.74 69.20
CA ALA A 181 141.79 -29.04 69.61
C ALA A 181 140.90 -27.79 69.64
N GLN A 182 141.38 -26.68 70.21
CA GLN A 182 140.65 -25.40 70.17
C GLN A 182 140.42 -24.91 68.74
N LEU A 183 141.42 -25.01 67.86
CA LEU A 183 141.29 -24.67 66.44
C LEU A 183 140.31 -25.61 65.73
N GLN A 184 140.28 -26.90 66.04
CA GLN A 184 139.29 -27.84 65.48
C GLN A 184 137.87 -27.53 65.97
N ILE A 185 137.69 -27.14 67.24
CA ILE A 185 136.40 -26.69 67.77
C ILE A 185 135.96 -25.39 67.09
N LEU A 186 136.87 -24.42 66.93
CA LEU A 186 136.60 -23.16 66.23
C LEU A 186 136.23 -23.40 64.76
N ASN A 187 136.98 -24.24 64.03
CA ASN A 187 136.68 -24.60 62.65
C ASN A 187 135.35 -25.38 62.55
N LYS A 188 135.05 -26.33 63.44
CA LYS A 188 133.74 -27.02 63.49
C LYS A 188 132.58 -26.04 63.75
N ALA A 189 132.78 -25.02 64.60
CA ALA A 189 131.78 -23.98 64.84
C ALA A 189 131.60 -23.04 63.64
N GLN A 190 132.70 -22.64 62.99
CA GLN A 190 132.70 -21.84 61.76
C GLN A 190 132.04 -22.59 60.60
N LEU A 191 132.29 -23.90 60.45
CA LEU A 191 131.64 -24.75 59.46
C LEU A 191 130.12 -24.82 59.69
N ARG A 192 129.65 -25.03 60.92
CA ARG A 192 128.21 -24.96 61.24
C ARG A 192 127.61 -23.58 60.95
N GLN A 193 128.35 -22.50 61.24
CA GLN A 193 127.93 -21.14 60.91
C GLN A 193 127.85 -20.91 59.39
N ILE A 194 128.74 -21.52 58.61
CA ILE A 194 128.69 -21.54 57.13
C ILE A 194 127.48 -22.35 56.66
N GLU A 195 127.29 -23.58 57.13
CA GLU A 195 126.13 -24.42 56.77
C GLU A 195 124.79 -23.73 57.06
N ASP A 196 124.66 -23.03 58.20
CA ASP A 196 123.44 -22.32 58.57
C ASP A 196 123.25 -21.01 57.77
N LEU A 197 124.34 -20.41 57.26
CA LEU A 197 124.26 -19.34 56.27
C LEU A 197 123.90 -19.89 54.89
N GLU A 198 124.43 -21.05 54.47
CA GLU A 198 124.11 -21.72 53.22
C GLU A 198 122.65 -22.17 53.16
N LYS A 199 122.11 -22.76 54.24
CA LYS A 199 120.68 -23.10 54.37
C LYS A 199 119.81 -21.85 54.21
N LYS A 200 120.14 -20.75 54.92
CA LYS A 200 119.44 -19.46 54.79
C LYS A 200 119.54 -18.88 53.38
N LEU A 201 120.69 -19.04 52.71
CA LEU A 201 120.91 -18.58 51.34
C LEU A 201 120.09 -19.42 50.35
N GLU A 202 120.00 -20.74 50.52
CA GLU A 202 119.15 -21.61 49.69
C GLU A 202 117.66 -21.40 49.95
N ASP A 203 117.24 -21.15 51.18
CA ASP A 203 115.85 -20.75 51.48
C ASP A 203 115.53 -19.35 50.93
N CYS A 204 116.48 -18.41 50.94
CA CYS A 204 116.37 -17.16 50.19
C CYS A 204 116.25 -17.41 48.67
N ARG A 205 117.00 -18.34 48.08
CA ARG A 205 116.86 -18.73 46.65
C ARG A 205 115.54 -19.46 46.35
N ARG A 206 114.98 -20.20 47.31
CA ARG A 206 113.65 -20.84 47.18
C ARG A 206 112.55 -19.78 47.22
N ASN A 207 112.61 -18.86 48.18
CA ASN A 207 111.69 -17.73 48.29
C ASN A 207 111.79 -16.80 47.08
N MET A 208 113.00 -16.57 46.55
CA MET A 208 113.23 -15.84 45.30
C MET A 208 112.51 -16.51 44.13
N ARG A 209 112.74 -17.81 43.87
CA ARG A 209 112.05 -18.58 42.82
C ARG A 209 110.53 -18.62 42.98
N TYR A 210 110.02 -18.69 44.22
CA TYR A 210 108.59 -18.65 44.51
C TYR A 210 107.99 -17.28 44.16
N MET A 211 108.63 -16.19 44.58
CA MET A 211 108.23 -14.83 44.23
C MET A 211 108.34 -14.56 42.73
N GLU A 212 109.39 -15.06 42.07
CA GLU A 212 109.55 -14.99 40.61
C GLU A 212 108.41 -15.70 39.86
N HIS A 213 107.97 -16.86 40.34
CA HIS A 213 106.83 -17.59 39.77
C HIS A 213 105.49 -16.87 40.02
N GLN A 214 105.25 -16.35 41.22
CA GLN A 214 104.07 -15.52 41.48
C GLN A 214 104.07 -14.25 40.60
N LEU A 215 105.22 -13.61 40.43
CA LEU A 215 105.39 -12.46 39.54
C LEU A 215 105.27 -12.82 38.05
N ALA A 216 105.44 -14.09 37.67
CA ALA A 216 105.14 -14.56 36.31
C ALA A 216 103.61 -14.69 36.11
N ILE A 217 102.92 -15.42 37.00
CA ILE A 217 101.46 -15.57 36.94
C ILE A 217 100.75 -14.21 36.91
N VAL A 218 101.14 -13.28 37.80
CA VAL A 218 100.54 -11.93 37.87
C VAL A 218 100.88 -11.06 36.64
N LYS A 219 101.96 -11.34 35.91
CA LYS A 219 102.21 -10.72 34.60
C LYS A 219 101.31 -11.31 33.53
N ASP A 220 101.22 -12.64 33.44
CA ASP A 220 100.41 -13.33 32.44
C ASP A 220 98.92 -12.97 32.60
N GLU A 221 98.41 -12.92 33.84
CA GLU A 221 97.06 -12.43 34.17
C GLU A 221 96.86 -10.97 33.76
N LYS A 222 97.82 -10.09 34.09
CA LYS A 222 97.79 -8.67 33.70
C LYS A 222 97.81 -8.49 32.18
N GLU A 223 98.58 -9.29 31.46
CA GLU A 223 98.69 -9.24 30.00
C GLU A 223 97.43 -9.79 29.33
N GLY A 224 96.84 -10.88 29.84
CA GLY A 224 95.52 -11.36 29.42
C GLY A 224 94.40 -10.34 29.65
N LEU A 225 94.37 -9.69 30.82
CA LEU A 225 93.45 -8.59 31.11
C LEU A 225 93.70 -7.38 30.19
N ALA A 226 94.96 -7.08 29.85
CA ALA A 226 95.29 -6.01 28.92
C ALA A 226 94.94 -6.33 27.45
N VAL A 227 94.85 -7.61 27.07
CA VAL A 227 94.28 -8.04 25.79
C VAL A 227 92.75 -7.90 25.80
N SER A 228 92.08 -8.45 26.82
CA SER A 228 90.62 -8.35 26.95
C SER A 228 90.12 -6.89 27.03
N LEU A 229 90.89 -6.00 27.66
CA LEU A 229 90.62 -4.56 27.68
C LEU A 229 90.77 -3.90 26.29
N LYS A 230 91.71 -4.37 25.45
CA LYS A 230 91.83 -3.90 24.06
C LYS A 230 90.70 -4.42 23.17
N GLU A 231 90.32 -5.68 23.33
CA GLU A 231 89.23 -6.30 22.57
C GLU A 231 87.88 -5.64 22.90
N SER A 232 87.58 -5.44 24.19
CA SER A 232 86.39 -4.71 24.61
C SER A 232 86.41 -3.23 24.19
N ALA A 233 87.57 -2.57 24.21
CA ALA A 233 87.72 -1.22 23.65
C ALA A 233 87.49 -1.17 22.12
N HIS A 234 87.94 -2.18 21.38
CA HIS A 234 87.70 -2.31 19.93
C HIS A 234 86.21 -2.50 19.63
N LEU A 235 85.54 -3.42 20.33
CA LEU A 235 84.09 -3.62 20.20
C LEU A 235 83.29 -2.36 20.56
N LEU A 236 83.71 -1.61 21.58
CA LEU A 236 83.12 -0.30 21.92
C LEU A 236 83.39 0.78 20.86
N GLN A 237 84.52 0.72 20.14
CA GLN A 237 84.77 1.60 19.00
C GLN A 237 83.86 1.23 17.82
N GLU A 238 83.82 -0.03 17.41
CA GLU A 238 82.92 -0.48 16.34
C GLU A 238 81.44 -0.17 16.65
N ALA A 239 81.02 -0.30 17.90
CA ALA A 239 79.66 0.04 18.34
C ALA A 239 79.36 1.53 18.15
N LYS A 240 80.31 2.42 18.48
CA LYS A 240 80.19 3.88 18.25
C LYS A 240 80.21 4.22 16.75
N GLU A 241 81.01 3.54 15.95
CA GLU A 241 81.02 3.72 14.49
C GLU A 241 79.68 3.27 13.87
N ARG A 242 79.10 2.16 14.35
CA ARG A 242 77.75 1.71 13.97
C ARG A 242 76.67 2.69 14.43
N GLU A 243 76.73 3.21 15.66
CA GLU A 243 75.79 4.24 16.12
C GLU A 243 75.88 5.51 15.26
N HIS A 244 77.09 5.98 14.94
CA HIS A 244 77.27 7.16 14.10
C HIS A 244 76.77 6.95 12.66
N GLN A 245 76.97 5.76 12.09
CA GLN A 245 76.38 5.39 10.79
C GLN A 245 74.84 5.35 10.83
N LEU A 246 74.24 4.84 11.91
CA LEU A 246 72.79 4.84 12.10
C LEU A 246 72.26 6.25 12.33
N GLN A 247 72.95 7.08 13.11
CA GLN A 247 72.62 8.49 13.32
C GLN A 247 72.65 9.27 12.00
N GLY A 248 73.67 9.07 11.16
CA GLY A 248 73.75 9.65 9.82
C GLY A 248 72.59 9.22 8.91
N LYS A 249 72.21 7.93 8.94
CA LYS A 249 71.03 7.43 8.21
C LYS A 249 69.72 8.05 8.73
N VAL A 250 69.56 8.19 10.05
CA VAL A 250 68.39 8.83 10.66
C VAL A 250 68.31 10.30 10.26
N SER A 251 69.41 11.07 10.30
CA SER A 251 69.43 12.45 9.86
C SER A 251 69.17 12.62 8.34
N ALA A 252 69.66 11.69 7.52
CA ALA A 252 69.35 11.68 6.09
C ALA A 252 67.86 11.41 5.81
N LEU A 253 67.25 10.46 6.54
CA LEU A 253 65.81 10.17 6.45
C LEU A 253 64.96 11.32 7.02
N GLN A 254 65.38 11.98 8.10
CA GLN A 254 64.73 13.17 8.63
C GLN A 254 64.73 14.32 7.61
N LEU A 255 65.87 14.57 6.95
CA LEU A 255 65.95 15.55 5.87
C LEU A 255 65.08 15.15 4.66
N GLN A 256 65.04 13.87 4.29
CA GLN A 256 64.16 13.39 3.24
C GLN A 256 62.67 13.62 3.58
N VAL A 257 62.24 13.28 4.80
CA VAL A 257 60.88 13.54 5.27
C VAL A 257 60.57 15.03 5.26
N GLN A 258 61.47 15.89 5.76
CA GLN A 258 61.29 17.34 5.73
C GLN A 258 61.10 17.85 4.30
N THR A 259 61.97 17.46 3.36
CA THR A 259 61.86 17.87 1.95
C THR A 259 60.66 17.25 1.21
N LEU A 260 59.95 16.28 1.80
CA LEU A 260 58.66 15.81 1.30
C LEU A 260 57.51 16.62 1.91
N THR A 261 57.52 16.87 3.23
CA THR A 261 56.53 17.73 3.87
C THR A 261 56.55 19.15 3.32
N ASP A 262 57.73 19.70 3.01
CA ASP A 262 57.87 21.03 2.41
C ASP A 262 57.20 21.06 1.02
N LYS A 263 57.44 20.05 0.18
CA LYS A 263 56.83 19.93 -1.16
C LYS A 263 55.32 19.68 -1.11
N ASP A 264 54.83 18.97 -0.09
CA ASP A 264 53.39 18.75 0.09
C ASP A 264 52.70 20.03 0.63
N CYS A 265 53.37 20.82 1.48
CA CYS A 265 52.95 22.17 1.83
C CYS A 265 52.92 23.11 0.60
N GLU A 266 53.93 23.09 -0.27
CA GLU A 266 53.93 23.86 -1.53
C GLU A 266 52.74 23.49 -2.44
N LYS A 267 52.43 22.19 -2.58
CA LYS A 267 51.26 21.72 -3.34
C LYS A 267 49.94 22.17 -2.71
N LEU A 268 49.82 22.11 -1.39
CA LEU A 268 48.63 22.56 -0.67
C LEU A 268 48.42 24.06 -0.85
N GLN A 269 49.46 24.88 -0.66
CA GLN A 269 49.39 26.33 -0.90
C GLN A 269 49.03 26.68 -2.35
N ALA A 270 49.57 25.94 -3.33
CA ALA A 270 49.21 26.11 -4.74
C ALA A 270 47.74 25.74 -5.03
N ALA A 271 47.23 24.67 -4.38
CA ALA A 271 45.83 24.27 -4.49
C ALA A 271 44.88 25.26 -3.79
N GLU A 272 45.25 25.77 -2.61
CA GLU A 272 44.52 26.81 -1.88
C GLU A 272 44.43 28.10 -2.71
N ALA A 273 45.55 28.56 -3.28
CA ALA A 273 45.58 29.74 -4.16
C ALA A 273 44.72 29.56 -5.43
N ALA A 274 44.72 28.35 -6.03
CA ALA A 274 43.85 28.04 -7.16
C ALA A 274 42.36 28.02 -6.77
N VAL A 275 42.03 27.45 -5.61
CA VAL A 275 40.68 27.43 -5.04
C VAL A 275 40.19 28.85 -4.75
N ASP A 276 41.02 29.71 -4.16
CA ASP A 276 40.66 31.10 -3.86
C ASP A 276 40.53 31.94 -5.13
N SER A 277 41.35 31.70 -6.15
CA SER A 277 41.16 32.30 -7.48
C SER A 277 39.82 31.89 -8.11
N LEU A 278 39.40 30.63 -7.97
CA LEU A 278 38.10 30.16 -8.46
C LEU A 278 36.93 30.75 -7.65
N LYS A 279 37.06 30.86 -6.32
CA LYS A 279 36.09 31.58 -5.47
C LYS A 279 35.94 33.03 -5.90
N GLN A 280 37.05 33.71 -6.22
CA GLN A 280 37.03 35.09 -6.71
C GLN A 280 36.30 35.19 -8.06
N GLN A 281 36.61 34.32 -9.03
CA GLN A 281 35.92 34.30 -10.33
C GLN A 281 34.42 34.03 -10.17
N ILE A 282 34.02 33.10 -9.29
CA ILE A 282 32.60 32.85 -8.99
C ILE A 282 31.95 34.09 -8.35
N ALA A 283 32.64 34.78 -7.43
CA ALA A 283 32.15 36.01 -6.83
C ALA A 283 32.02 37.16 -7.85
N GLU A 284 32.95 37.27 -8.80
CA GLU A 284 32.91 38.24 -9.90
C GLU A 284 31.79 37.95 -10.89
N LEU A 285 31.57 36.67 -11.25
CA LEU A 285 30.41 36.24 -12.04
C LEU A 285 29.08 36.52 -11.32
N CYS A 286 29.01 36.30 -10.01
CA CYS A 286 27.82 36.63 -9.21
C CYS A 286 27.59 38.14 -9.05
N ARG A 287 28.66 38.93 -9.04
CA ARG A 287 28.61 40.41 -9.05
C ARG A 287 28.37 40.99 -10.45
N SER A 288 28.47 40.19 -11.51
CA SER A 288 28.31 40.64 -12.89
C SER A 288 26.94 41.29 -13.07
N GLU A 289 26.95 42.60 -13.34
CA GLU A 289 25.72 43.40 -13.38
C GLU A 289 24.74 42.92 -14.45
N THR A 290 25.24 42.31 -15.54
CA THR A 290 24.38 41.76 -16.60
C THR A 290 23.60 40.54 -16.11
N LEU A 291 24.25 39.63 -15.38
CA LEU A 291 23.59 38.47 -14.77
C LEU A 291 22.63 38.89 -13.65
N SER A 292 23.02 39.88 -12.84
CA SER A 292 22.15 40.45 -11.80
C SER A 292 20.91 41.13 -12.39
N ARG A 293 21.07 41.97 -13.42
CA ARG A 293 19.96 42.60 -14.15
C ARG A 293 19.05 41.56 -14.83
N ALA A 294 19.61 40.51 -15.43
CA ALA A 294 18.83 39.44 -16.04
C ALA A 294 17.98 38.67 -15.01
N ARG A 295 18.55 38.32 -13.84
CA ARG A 295 17.79 37.70 -12.74
C ARG A 295 16.66 38.61 -12.25
N GLN A 296 16.96 39.88 -11.97
CA GLN A 296 15.93 40.85 -11.57
C GLN A 296 14.85 41.06 -12.64
N GLN A 297 15.18 40.94 -13.93
CA GLN A 297 14.19 41.04 -14.99
C GLN A 297 13.28 39.81 -14.99
N HIS A 298 13.84 38.60 -14.95
CA HIS A 298 13.05 37.37 -14.81
C HIS A 298 12.20 37.36 -13.53
N GLU A 299 12.69 37.91 -12.41
CA GLU A 299 11.91 38.08 -11.18
C GLU A 299 10.71 39.02 -11.40
N ARG A 300 10.88 40.15 -12.09
CA ARG A 300 9.78 41.06 -12.47
C ARG A 300 8.79 40.41 -13.43
N ASP A 301 9.28 39.72 -14.45
CA ASP A 301 8.45 39.04 -15.45
C ASP A 301 7.62 37.92 -14.81
N LEU A 302 8.22 37.15 -13.88
CA LEU A 302 7.53 36.11 -13.11
C LEU A 302 6.47 36.68 -12.16
N VAL A 303 6.73 37.82 -11.53
CA VAL A 303 5.72 38.52 -10.70
C VAL A 303 4.58 39.03 -11.59
N ALA A 304 4.87 39.70 -12.70
CA ALA A 304 3.84 40.21 -13.61
C ALA A 304 2.97 39.09 -14.22
N ILE A 305 3.56 37.92 -14.54
CA ILE A 305 2.81 36.74 -15.01
C ILE A 305 1.91 36.18 -13.89
N ARG A 306 2.39 36.13 -12.64
CA ARG A 306 1.58 35.69 -11.48
C ARG A 306 0.41 36.64 -11.23
N GLU A 307 0.65 37.95 -11.17
CA GLU A 307 -0.39 38.97 -11.01
C GLU A 307 -1.44 38.89 -12.14
N GLN A 308 -1.03 38.65 -13.39
CA GLN A 308 -1.95 38.41 -14.50
C GLN A 308 -2.75 37.11 -14.36
N HIS A 309 -2.18 36.06 -13.78
CA HIS A 309 -2.88 34.78 -13.55
C HIS A 309 -3.85 34.90 -12.37
N GLU A 310 -3.44 35.54 -11.28
CA GLU A 310 -4.30 35.86 -10.14
C GLU A 310 -5.48 36.75 -10.56
N ALA A 311 -5.25 37.79 -11.37
CA ALA A 311 -6.32 38.61 -11.95
C ALA A 311 -7.28 37.81 -12.85
N LYS A 312 -6.77 36.90 -13.70
CA LYS A 312 -7.61 36.00 -14.51
C LYS A 312 -8.43 35.05 -13.64
N ILE A 313 -7.85 34.49 -12.57
CA ILE A 313 -8.54 33.64 -11.61
C ILE A 313 -9.66 34.40 -10.90
N LEU A 314 -9.40 35.65 -10.45
CA LEU A 314 -10.43 36.50 -9.83
C LEU A 314 -11.58 36.83 -10.78
N VAL A 315 -11.30 37.10 -12.06
CA VAL A 315 -12.34 37.33 -13.08
C VAL A 315 -13.13 36.06 -13.39
N LEU A 316 -12.49 34.88 -13.40
CA LEU A 316 -13.19 33.60 -13.57
C LEU A 316 -14.03 33.25 -12.34
N GLN A 317 -13.55 33.53 -11.12
CA GLN A 317 -14.31 33.34 -9.89
C GLN A 317 -15.55 34.25 -9.87
N GLN A 318 -15.41 35.55 -10.18
CA GLN A 318 -16.55 36.47 -10.27
C GLN A 318 -17.57 36.02 -11.33
N LYS A 319 -17.11 35.48 -12.46
CA LYS A 319 -18.01 34.86 -13.47
C LYS A 319 -18.71 33.63 -12.91
N LEU A 320 -18.02 32.75 -12.21
CA LEU A 320 -18.62 31.57 -11.57
C LEU A 320 -19.67 31.99 -10.53
N ASP A 321 -19.33 32.91 -9.64
CA ASP A 321 -20.21 33.42 -8.59
C ASP A 321 -21.49 34.04 -9.18
N THR A 322 -21.39 34.83 -10.26
CA THR A 322 -22.56 35.40 -10.94
C THR A 322 -23.40 34.36 -11.68
N GLN A 323 -22.80 33.30 -12.25
CA GLN A 323 -23.55 32.19 -12.85
C GLN A 323 -24.24 31.31 -11.80
N VAL A 324 -23.62 31.11 -10.63
CA VAL A 324 -24.25 30.42 -9.49
C VAL A 324 -25.46 31.22 -8.99
N GLN A 325 -25.33 32.54 -8.81
CA GLN A 325 -26.45 33.39 -8.41
C GLN A 325 -27.60 33.37 -9.43
N ALA A 326 -27.30 33.47 -10.73
CA ALA A 326 -28.31 33.37 -11.79
C ALA A 326 -29.01 31.99 -11.81
N LEU A 327 -28.28 30.90 -11.53
CA LEU A 327 -28.85 29.57 -11.42
C LEU A 327 -29.72 29.42 -10.16
N GLU A 328 -29.30 29.96 -9.02
CA GLU A 328 -30.10 30.01 -7.79
C GLU A 328 -31.43 30.76 -8.04
N GLU A 329 -31.39 31.93 -8.67
CA GLU A 329 -32.59 32.67 -9.08
C GLU A 329 -33.52 31.86 -10.01
N GLN A 330 -32.96 31.15 -11.01
CA GLN A 330 -33.74 30.29 -11.91
C GLN A 330 -34.36 29.07 -11.20
N THR A 331 -33.65 28.43 -10.26
CA THR A 331 -34.20 27.32 -9.48
C THR A 331 -35.30 27.79 -8.52
N GLU A 332 -35.16 28.96 -7.92
CA GLU A 332 -36.14 29.58 -7.04
C GLU A 332 -37.41 30.03 -7.80
N LEU A 333 -37.26 30.56 -9.02
CA LEU A 333 -38.37 30.82 -9.94
C LEU A 333 -39.07 29.53 -10.37
N SER A 334 -38.30 28.49 -10.71
CA SER A 334 -38.84 27.17 -11.07
C SER A 334 -39.60 26.53 -9.92
N ARG A 335 -39.11 26.65 -8.68
CA ARG A 335 -39.80 26.20 -7.46
C ARG A 335 -41.13 26.93 -7.27
N LYS A 336 -41.13 28.26 -7.39
CA LYS A 336 -42.35 29.08 -7.31
C LYS A 336 -43.39 28.70 -8.37
N LEU A 337 -42.96 28.45 -9.61
CA LEU A 337 -43.85 27.99 -10.69
C LEU A 337 -44.42 26.59 -10.41
N GLN A 338 -43.60 25.65 -9.92
CA GLN A 338 -44.08 24.32 -9.51
C GLN A 338 -45.08 24.38 -8.34
N GLU A 339 -44.89 25.30 -7.40
CA GLU A 339 -45.83 25.52 -6.28
C GLU A 339 -47.15 26.14 -6.76
N GLN A 340 -47.10 27.09 -7.70
CA GLN A 340 -48.29 27.64 -8.35
C GLN A 340 -49.04 26.58 -9.16
N LEU A 341 -48.35 25.74 -9.95
CA LEU A 341 -48.97 24.64 -10.68
C LEU A 341 -49.66 23.65 -9.74
N LYS A 342 -48.98 23.19 -8.68
CA LYS A 342 -49.55 22.32 -7.65
C LYS A 342 -50.76 22.92 -6.93
N GLN A 343 -50.84 24.26 -6.85
CA GLN A 343 -52.00 24.94 -6.27
C GLN A 343 -53.17 25.04 -7.25
N LEU A 344 -52.91 25.33 -8.52
CA LEU A 344 -53.91 25.32 -9.59
C LEU A 344 -54.47 23.91 -9.85
N GLU A 345 -53.64 22.87 -9.71
CA GLU A 345 -54.06 21.46 -9.78
C GLU A 345 -55.07 21.12 -8.68
N ARG A 346 -54.78 21.48 -7.42
CA ARG A 346 -55.72 21.30 -6.30
C ARG A 346 -57.03 22.06 -6.51
N GLN A 347 -56.96 23.33 -6.90
CA GLN A 347 -58.16 24.14 -7.18
C GLN A 347 -59.01 23.52 -8.29
N ARG A 348 -58.38 22.98 -9.34
CA ARG A 348 -59.06 22.26 -10.42
C ARG A 348 -59.69 20.94 -9.94
N GLU A 349 -59.09 20.26 -8.96
CA GLU A 349 -59.66 19.06 -8.33
C GLU A 349 -60.83 19.40 -7.40
N GLU A 350 -60.70 20.46 -6.59
CA GLU A 350 -61.77 21.03 -5.77
C GLU A 350 -62.98 21.42 -6.64
N GLU A 351 -62.78 22.20 -7.70
CA GLU A 351 -63.85 22.53 -8.66
C GLU A 351 -64.48 21.30 -9.33
N ARG A 352 -63.69 20.25 -9.62
CA ARG A 352 -64.23 18.99 -10.18
C ARG A 352 -65.12 18.26 -9.17
N LEU A 353 -64.70 18.22 -7.91
CA LEU A 353 -65.48 17.62 -6.82
C LEU A 353 -66.76 18.41 -6.53
N GLU A 354 -66.70 19.75 -6.56
CA GLU A 354 -67.89 20.61 -6.45
C GLU A 354 -68.86 20.39 -7.61
N ARG A 355 -68.38 20.38 -8.86
CA ARG A 355 -69.22 20.10 -10.05
C ARG A 355 -69.86 18.71 -9.96
N ALA A 356 -69.12 17.70 -9.51
CA ALA A 356 -69.65 16.35 -9.29
C ALA A 356 -70.70 16.31 -8.16
N ALA A 357 -70.47 17.04 -7.06
CA ALA A 357 -71.44 17.18 -5.97
C ALA A 357 -72.74 17.87 -6.45
N VAL A 358 -72.63 18.96 -7.20
CA VAL A 358 -73.78 19.65 -7.82
C VAL A 358 -74.54 18.68 -8.72
N ILE A 359 -73.86 17.99 -9.65
CA ILE A 359 -74.49 16.98 -10.51
C ILE A 359 -75.22 15.91 -9.68
N ASN A 360 -74.58 15.35 -8.65
CA ASN A 360 -75.21 14.35 -7.78
C ASN A 360 -76.46 14.89 -7.05
N THR A 361 -76.45 16.15 -6.58
CA THR A 361 -77.64 16.76 -5.96
C THR A 361 -78.76 17.04 -6.98
N LEU A 362 -78.42 17.39 -8.22
CA LEU A 362 -79.39 17.61 -9.29
C LEU A 362 -79.99 16.28 -9.77
N THR A 363 -79.18 15.24 -9.96
CA THR A 363 -79.63 13.87 -10.25
C THR A 363 -80.57 13.38 -9.15
N LYS A 364 -80.18 13.48 -7.88
CA LYS A 364 -81.05 13.07 -6.75
C LYS A 364 -82.39 13.82 -6.73
N ARG A 365 -82.40 15.13 -7.02
CA ARG A 365 -83.64 15.93 -7.12
C ARG A 365 -84.48 15.54 -8.33
N LEU A 366 -83.84 15.18 -9.45
CA LEU A 366 -84.51 14.68 -10.64
C LEU A 366 -85.15 13.31 -10.36
N ASP A 367 -84.43 12.39 -9.71
CA ASP A 367 -84.95 11.09 -9.28
C ASP A 367 -86.12 11.25 -8.31
N GLU A 368 -86.00 12.13 -7.30
CA GLU A 368 -87.08 12.47 -6.36
C GLU A 368 -88.32 13.02 -7.10
N SER A 369 -88.13 13.89 -8.11
CA SER A 369 -89.21 14.43 -8.92
C SER A 369 -89.84 13.39 -9.85
N GLN A 370 -89.05 12.51 -10.46
CA GLN A 370 -89.54 11.41 -11.30
C GLN A 370 -90.33 10.40 -10.46
N GLN A 371 -89.86 10.06 -9.26
CA GLN A 371 -90.59 9.22 -8.31
C GLN A 371 -91.91 9.85 -7.88
N GLN A 372 -91.94 11.18 -7.64
CA GLN A 372 -93.19 11.90 -7.37
C GLN A 372 -94.16 11.80 -8.54
N CYS A 373 -93.73 12.11 -9.77
CA CYS A 373 -94.54 11.97 -10.98
C CYS A 373 -95.06 10.53 -11.19
N ALA A 374 -94.22 9.51 -11.01
CA ALA A 374 -94.61 8.11 -11.10
C ALA A 374 -95.65 7.73 -10.02
N SER A 375 -95.48 8.22 -8.79
CA SER A 375 -96.45 7.98 -7.71
C SER A 375 -97.80 8.66 -7.98
N LEU A 376 -97.81 9.86 -8.57
CA LEU A 376 -99.03 10.58 -8.97
C LEU A 376 -99.75 9.86 -10.12
N LEU A 377 -99.02 9.37 -11.14
CA LEU A 377 -99.60 8.58 -12.22
C LEU A 377 -100.19 7.26 -11.71
N HIS A 378 -99.48 6.57 -10.80
CA HIS A 378 -99.97 5.32 -10.21
C HIS A 378 -101.20 5.55 -9.31
N THR A 379 -101.19 6.58 -8.47
CA THR A 379 -102.35 6.89 -7.60
C THR A 379 -103.54 7.41 -8.39
N GLY A 380 -103.34 8.26 -9.40
CA GLY A 380 -104.41 8.75 -10.28
C GLY A 380 -105.08 7.63 -11.08
N SER A 381 -104.31 6.77 -11.76
CA SER A 381 -104.85 5.63 -12.50
C SER A 381 -105.57 4.62 -11.59
N VAL A 382 -105.09 4.39 -10.36
CA VAL A 382 -105.79 3.56 -9.36
C VAL A 382 -107.08 4.24 -8.87
N GLN A 383 -107.10 5.56 -8.70
CA GLN A 383 -108.32 6.31 -8.32
C GLN A 383 -109.38 6.26 -9.43
N GLU A 384 -109.01 6.51 -10.68
CA GLU A 384 -109.89 6.42 -11.84
C GLU A 384 -110.42 4.99 -12.03
N MET A 385 -109.55 3.98 -11.93
CA MET A 385 -109.94 2.57 -11.99
C MET A 385 -110.93 2.19 -10.89
N ASN A 386 -110.70 2.64 -9.65
CA ASN A 386 -111.61 2.38 -8.53
C ASN A 386 -112.95 3.12 -8.71
N GLN A 387 -112.95 4.34 -9.25
CA GLN A 387 -114.17 5.09 -9.55
C GLN A 387 -115.00 4.40 -10.65
N LEU A 388 -114.35 3.96 -11.73
CA LEU A 388 -114.98 3.19 -12.80
C LEU A 388 -115.47 1.82 -12.31
N HIS A 389 -114.74 1.14 -11.43
CA HIS A 389 -115.16 -0.12 -10.82
C HIS A 389 -116.41 0.07 -9.95
N MET A 390 -116.46 1.12 -9.13
CA MET A 390 -117.64 1.45 -8.32
C MET A 390 -118.85 1.82 -9.19
N GLN A 391 -118.65 2.59 -10.27
CA GLN A 391 -119.71 2.89 -11.25
C GLN A 391 -120.21 1.63 -11.95
N LEU A 392 -119.30 0.73 -12.37
CA LEU A 392 -119.65 -0.55 -12.96
C LEU A 392 -120.44 -1.43 -11.98
N GLN A 393 -120.05 -1.47 -10.70
CA GLN A 393 -120.77 -2.20 -9.66
C GLN A 393 -122.18 -1.62 -9.40
N GLN A 394 -122.34 -0.29 -9.46
CA GLN A 394 -123.65 0.37 -9.40
C GLN A 394 -124.51 0.02 -10.63
N VAL A 395 -123.94 0.04 -11.84
CA VAL A 395 -124.66 -0.36 -13.07
C VAL A 395 -125.01 -1.85 -13.06
N GLN A 396 -124.13 -2.73 -12.61
CA GLN A 396 -124.39 -4.18 -12.51
C GLN A 396 -125.47 -4.51 -11.47
N SER A 397 -125.49 -3.81 -10.32
CA SER A 397 -126.54 -4.00 -9.32
C SER A 397 -127.88 -3.43 -9.80
N ALA A 398 -127.90 -2.26 -10.44
CA ALA A 398 -129.10 -1.71 -11.08
C ALA A 398 -129.63 -2.61 -12.20
N MET A 399 -128.75 -3.16 -13.04
CA MET A 399 -129.08 -4.14 -14.09
C MET A 399 -129.71 -5.38 -13.46
N LYS A 400 -129.09 -5.98 -12.43
CA LYS A 400 -129.62 -7.18 -11.76
C LYS A 400 -130.97 -6.92 -11.07
N ILE A 401 -131.19 -5.72 -10.53
CA ILE A 401 -132.50 -5.29 -10.01
C ILE A 401 -133.53 -5.19 -11.16
N SER A 402 -133.15 -4.59 -12.30
CA SER A 402 -134.03 -4.51 -13.47
C SER A 402 -134.30 -5.87 -14.12
N GLU A 403 -133.35 -6.80 -14.10
CA GLU A 403 -133.55 -8.18 -14.57
C GLU A 403 -134.52 -8.93 -13.67
N ASN A 404 -134.39 -8.79 -12.34
CA ASN A 404 -135.33 -9.37 -11.38
C ASN A 404 -136.73 -8.75 -11.51
N MET A 405 -136.82 -7.43 -11.71
CA MET A 405 -138.09 -6.74 -12.01
C MET A 405 -138.71 -7.25 -13.32
N ASN A 406 -137.92 -7.38 -14.39
CA ASN A 406 -138.40 -7.90 -15.67
C ASN A 406 -138.80 -9.38 -15.58
N LYS A 407 -138.18 -10.19 -14.71
CA LYS A 407 -138.63 -11.56 -14.42
C LYS A 407 -139.96 -11.57 -13.69
N SER A 408 -140.10 -10.78 -12.62
CA SER A 408 -141.37 -10.62 -11.90
C SER A 408 -142.50 -10.13 -12.81
N LEU A 409 -142.22 -9.20 -13.74
CA LEU A 409 -143.18 -8.77 -14.75
C LEU A 409 -143.44 -9.82 -15.84
N GLN A 410 -142.48 -10.70 -16.15
CA GLN A 410 -142.70 -11.86 -17.03
C GLN A 410 -143.51 -12.96 -16.35
N GLU A 411 -143.33 -13.14 -15.04
CA GLU A 411 -144.10 -14.02 -14.16
C GLU A 411 -145.56 -13.51 -14.07
N GLU A 412 -145.80 -12.24 -13.71
CA GLU A 412 -147.14 -11.61 -13.75
C GLU A 412 -147.77 -11.65 -15.17
N LEU A 413 -146.99 -11.45 -16.24
CA LEU A 413 -147.48 -11.61 -17.62
C LEU A 413 -147.72 -13.07 -18.02
N SER A 414 -147.15 -14.04 -17.31
CA SER A 414 -147.46 -15.46 -17.49
C SER A 414 -148.72 -15.84 -16.71
N GLU A 415 -148.88 -15.39 -15.47
CA GLU A 415 -150.12 -15.53 -14.69
C GLU A 415 -151.31 -14.87 -15.40
N LEU A 416 -151.14 -13.66 -15.95
CA LEU A 416 -152.16 -12.99 -16.76
C LEU A 416 -152.45 -13.73 -18.06
N LYS A 417 -151.47 -14.39 -18.70
CA LYS A 417 -151.73 -15.26 -19.85
C LYS A 417 -152.46 -16.53 -19.44
N GLU A 418 -152.11 -17.14 -18.32
CA GLU A 418 -152.80 -18.31 -17.79
C GLU A 418 -154.25 -17.95 -17.46
N HIS A 419 -154.50 -16.86 -16.74
CA HIS A 419 -155.83 -16.29 -16.55
C HIS A 419 -156.56 -16.03 -17.87
N VAL A 420 -155.92 -15.43 -18.88
CA VAL A 420 -156.53 -15.25 -20.21
C VAL A 420 -156.82 -16.60 -20.88
N THR A 421 -155.96 -17.61 -20.77
CA THR A 421 -156.25 -18.95 -21.32
C THR A 421 -157.33 -19.70 -20.54
N LEU A 422 -157.46 -19.47 -19.23
CA LEU A 422 -158.53 -19.97 -18.38
C LEU A 422 -159.87 -19.29 -18.74
N TYR A 423 -159.87 -17.98 -18.98
CA TYR A 423 -161.06 -17.27 -19.47
C TYR A 423 -161.38 -17.61 -20.94
N GLU A 424 -160.39 -17.80 -21.81
CA GLU A 424 -160.60 -18.20 -23.20
C GLU A 424 -161.06 -19.65 -23.32
N SER A 425 -160.53 -20.59 -22.53
CA SER A 425 -161.07 -21.95 -22.46
C SER A 425 -162.49 -21.91 -21.86
N ALA A 426 -162.68 -21.09 -20.82
CA ALA A 426 -163.97 -20.71 -20.25
C ALA A 426 -164.89 -19.87 -21.18
N ILE A 427 -164.52 -19.67 -22.46
CA ILE A 427 -165.35 -19.03 -23.50
C ILE A 427 -165.52 -19.98 -24.70
N LYS A 428 -164.46 -20.72 -25.06
CA LYS A 428 -164.42 -21.67 -26.18
C LYS A 428 -165.23 -22.95 -25.93
N LEU A 429 -165.50 -23.34 -24.68
CA LEU A 429 -166.19 -24.60 -24.34
C LEU A 429 -167.72 -24.49 -24.15
N GLY A 430 -168.33 -23.30 -24.24
CA GLY A 430 -169.80 -23.11 -24.34
C GLY A 430 -170.66 -23.37 -23.08
N VAL A 431 -170.18 -24.19 -22.13
CA VAL A 431 -170.80 -24.51 -20.83
C VAL A 431 -170.52 -23.55 -19.63
N ILE A 432 -169.31 -23.05 -19.33
CA ILE A 432 -168.22 -22.66 -20.25
C ILE A 432 -166.71 -23.19 -20.00
N SER A 433 -166.24 -24.14 -19.07
CA SER A 433 -165.01 -24.34 -18.04
C SER A 433 -163.61 -25.40 -18.00
N LEU A 434 -162.24 -25.24 -17.37
CA LEU A 434 -160.92 -26.15 -16.72
C LEU A 434 -159.17 -25.86 -16.36
N ASP A 435 -158.12 -26.57 -15.56
CA ASP A 435 -156.51 -26.32 -14.94
C ASP A 435 -155.11 -27.34 -14.41
N SER A 436 -153.70 -27.06 -13.93
CA SER A 436 -152.35 -27.88 -13.20
C SER A 436 -150.61 -27.48 -13.07
N ASN A 437 -149.26 -27.89 -12.48
CA ASN A 437 -148.14 -28.54 -11.35
C ASN A 437 -146.34 -28.58 -11.48
N GLY A 438 -145.01 -28.86 -10.81
CA GLY A 438 -143.87 -29.28 -9.59
C GLY A 438 -142.10 -29.52 -9.75
N GLU A 439 -140.77 -29.84 -9.07
CA GLU A 439 -139.65 -30.11 -7.81
C GLU A 439 -137.88 -30.44 -7.96
N TRP A 440 -136.57 -30.74 -7.24
CA TRP A 440 -135.38 -30.57 -6.01
C TRP A 440 -133.72 -31.27 -5.85
N ASP A 441 -132.52 -30.99 -4.99
CA ASP A 441 -130.96 -31.66 -4.69
C ASP A 441 -129.59 -31.25 -3.58
N ASN A 442 -128.32 -31.95 -3.17
CA ASN A 442 -126.87 -31.56 -2.33
C ASN A 442 -125.43 -32.41 -1.65
N GLN A 443 -124.03 -31.94 -1.39
CA GLN A 443 -122.62 -32.00 -0.38
C GLN A 443 -121.24 -32.99 0.17
N LEU A 444 -119.83 -32.62 0.57
CA LEU A 444 -118.56 -33.22 1.57
C LEU A 444 -116.81 -32.94 1.71
N SER A 445 -115.77 -33.33 2.72
CA SER A 445 -114.08 -33.22 2.94
C SER A 445 -113.04 -33.89 4.22
N ASP A 446 -111.66 -33.94 4.80
CA ASP A 446 -110.00 -33.60 4.89
C ASP A 446 -108.74 -34.26 5.99
N SER A 447 -107.28 -34.00 6.21
CA SER A 447 -106.03 -34.64 7.18
C SER A 447 -104.35 -34.17 7.59
N TYR A 448 -103.30 -34.76 8.48
CA TYR A 448 -101.72 -34.37 8.98
C TYR A 448 -100.41 -35.27 9.81
N VAL A 449 -99.05 -34.88 10.33
CA VAL A 449 -97.65 -35.63 10.93
C VAL A 449 -96.24 -35.06 11.88
N GLU A 450 -95.04 -35.76 12.45
CA GLU A 450 -93.65 -35.40 13.38
C GLU A 450 -92.16 -36.32 13.58
N LEU A 451 -90.86 -36.43 14.35
CA LEU A 451 -89.68 -36.00 15.49
C LEU A 451 -88.06 -36.70 15.60
N GLY A 452 -86.77 -36.80 16.38
CA GLY A 452 -85.68 -36.52 17.64
C GLY A 452 -84.03 -37.14 17.76
N ILE A 453 -82.80 -37.29 18.62
CA ILE A 453 -81.80 -37.00 19.95
C ILE A 453 -80.07 -37.43 20.20
N LYS A 454 -79.14 -37.48 21.38
CA LYS A 454 -77.46 -37.51 21.71
C LYS A 454 -76.60 -38.05 23.17
N LYS A 455 -75.25 -38.20 23.82
CA LYS A 455 -73.56 -38.39 23.87
C LYS A 455 -72.47 -38.49 25.28
N VAL A 456 -71.14 -39.12 25.57
CA VAL A 456 -69.98 -39.05 26.84
C VAL A 456 -68.38 -39.79 27.08
N ASN A 457 -67.30 -39.66 28.12
CA ASN A 457 -65.77 -40.34 28.43
C ASN A 457 -64.50 -40.13 29.69
N TRP A 458 -63.38 -41.01 30.16
CA TRP A 458 -61.91 -40.99 30.97
C TRP A 458 -60.83 -42.24 30.75
N LYS A 459 -60.09 -42.96 31.68
CA LYS A 459 -58.90 -43.95 31.44
C LYS A 459 -58.79 -45.27 32.37
N ASN A 460 -57.82 -46.25 32.51
CA ASN A 460 -56.34 -46.57 32.21
C ASN A 460 -55.79 -48.08 32.51
N SER A 461 -54.52 -48.49 32.13
CA SER A 461 -53.56 -49.64 32.53
C SER A 461 -53.55 -51.14 31.98
N ARG A 462 -52.33 -51.76 31.83
CA ARG A 462 -51.88 -53.05 31.16
C ARG A 462 -52.56 -54.42 31.48
N PHE A 463 -52.55 -55.37 30.50
CA PHE A 463 -51.87 -56.72 30.55
C PHE A 463 -51.82 -57.47 29.17
N HIS A 464 -51.48 -58.79 29.12
CA HIS A 464 -50.97 -59.52 27.92
C HIS A 464 -51.98 -60.40 27.12
N SER A 465 -51.55 -60.80 25.90
CA SER A 465 -51.56 -62.18 25.33
C SER A 465 -52.51 -62.61 24.17
N THR A 466 -51.92 -63.38 23.25
CA THR A 466 -52.44 -64.47 22.37
C THR A 466 -53.33 -64.23 21.13
N SER A 467 -52.81 -64.76 20.01
CA SER A 467 -53.43 -65.44 18.83
C SER A 467 -54.59 -66.42 19.15
N PRO A 468 -55.31 -67.08 18.19
CA PRO A 468 -54.90 -67.39 16.79
C PRO A 468 -56.00 -67.32 15.68
N ASP A 469 -55.62 -67.60 14.42
CA ASP A 469 -56.22 -68.62 13.51
C ASP A 469 -55.65 -68.48 12.06
N ALA A 470 -55.70 -69.43 11.12
CA ALA A 470 -55.59 -70.91 11.16
C ALA A 470 -55.50 -71.48 9.70
N LEU A 471 -54.98 -72.73 9.54
CA LEU A 471 -55.23 -73.76 8.49
C LEU A 471 -53.95 -74.42 7.86
N PRO A 472 -54.01 -75.71 7.40
CA PRO A 472 -52.83 -76.61 7.42
C PRO A 472 -52.65 -77.57 6.21
N ARG A 473 -51.58 -78.42 6.24
CA ARG A 473 -51.63 -79.89 5.96
C ARG A 473 -50.28 -80.60 6.23
N THR A 474 -50.26 -81.93 6.17
CA THR A 474 -49.22 -82.84 6.72
C THR A 474 -49.07 -84.13 5.90
N ASP A 475 -47.86 -84.70 5.81
CA ASP A 475 -47.59 -86.16 5.67
C ASP A 475 -46.08 -86.49 5.77
N MET A 476 -45.61 -87.21 6.81
CA MET A 476 -44.19 -87.68 6.90
C MET A 476 -43.84 -88.72 7.99
N VAL A 477 -44.77 -89.22 8.81
CA VAL A 477 -44.44 -89.76 10.15
C VAL A 477 -43.97 -91.23 10.20
N PHE A 478 -44.03 -91.99 9.10
CA PHE A 478 -43.90 -93.45 9.16
C PHE A 478 -42.47 -94.00 9.32
N GLU A 479 -41.43 -93.28 8.90
CA GLU A 479 -40.05 -93.81 8.80
C GLU A 479 -39.32 -93.90 10.15
N LEU A 480 -39.63 -93.01 11.09
CA LEU A 480 -38.89 -92.82 12.35
C LEU A 480 -38.90 -94.03 13.31
N LYS A 481 -39.75 -95.03 13.07
CA LYS A 481 -39.99 -96.14 14.00
C LYS A 481 -39.02 -97.32 13.84
N ALA A 482 -38.38 -97.47 12.68
CA ALA A 482 -37.48 -98.59 12.42
C ALA A 482 -36.11 -98.45 13.12
N GLU A 483 -35.57 -97.24 13.14
CA GLU A 483 -34.14 -97.01 13.43
C GLU A 483 -33.77 -97.18 14.92
N LEU A 484 -34.75 -96.97 15.81
CA LEU A 484 -34.56 -96.98 17.26
C LEU A 484 -34.12 -98.36 17.79
N GLN A 485 -34.54 -99.44 17.12
CA GLN A 485 -34.30 -100.82 17.58
C GLN A 485 -32.85 -101.31 17.35
N ARG A 486 -32.09 -100.64 16.46
CA ARG A 486 -30.69 -100.97 16.13
C ARG A 486 -29.68 -100.56 17.21
N LEU A 487 -29.96 -99.48 17.94
CA LEU A 487 -28.98 -98.83 18.82
C LEU A 487 -28.64 -99.63 20.09
N LEU A 488 -29.60 -100.38 20.64
CA LEU A 488 -29.48 -101.07 21.94
C LEU A 488 -28.38 -102.13 21.98
N GLY A 489 -28.08 -102.80 20.86
CA GLY A 489 -26.99 -103.78 20.79
C GLY A 489 -25.60 -103.18 21.02
N SER A 490 -25.38 -101.94 20.56
CA SER A 490 -24.07 -101.27 20.60
C SER A 490 -23.56 -100.93 22.01
N LEU A 491 -24.48 -100.80 22.99
CA LEU A 491 -24.16 -100.38 24.35
C LEU A 491 -23.53 -101.47 25.21
N LYS A 492 -23.73 -102.75 24.88
CA LYS A 492 -23.23 -103.87 25.71
C LYS A 492 -21.72 -104.07 25.55
N ALA A 493 -21.21 -104.02 24.31
CA ALA A 493 -19.79 -104.18 24.00
C ALA A 493 -18.92 -103.04 24.60
N LYS A 494 -19.41 -101.80 24.60
CA LYS A 494 -18.69 -100.63 25.12
C LYS A 494 -18.29 -100.78 26.61
N ARG A 495 -19.08 -101.50 27.41
CA ARG A 495 -18.80 -101.67 28.86
C ARG A 495 -17.54 -102.49 29.13
N GLN A 496 -17.27 -103.54 28.36
CA GLN A 496 -16.11 -104.42 28.60
C GLN A 496 -14.78 -103.73 28.28
N LYS A 497 -14.76 -102.77 27.34
CA LYS A 497 -13.53 -102.03 27.00
C LYS A 497 -13.12 -101.02 28.08
N ILE A 498 -14.07 -100.52 28.88
CA ILE A 498 -13.80 -99.55 29.95
C ILE A 498 -12.94 -100.18 31.06
N SER A 499 -13.23 -101.41 31.48
CA SER A 499 -12.51 -102.06 32.59
C SER A 499 -11.03 -102.31 32.30
N GLN A 500 -10.65 -102.60 31.04
CA GLN A 500 -9.24 -102.74 30.64
C GLN A 500 -8.46 -101.43 30.82
N LEU A 501 -9.06 -100.30 30.43
CA LEU A 501 -8.46 -98.97 30.52
C LEU A 501 -8.26 -98.52 31.98
N GLN A 502 -9.04 -99.06 32.94
CA GLN A 502 -8.92 -98.72 34.35
C GLN A 502 -7.66 -99.32 35.01
N GLU A 503 -7.18 -100.50 34.58
CA GLU A 503 -5.92 -101.05 35.08
C GLU A 503 -4.69 -100.35 34.47
N GLU A 504 -4.75 -100.03 33.17
CA GLU A 504 -3.67 -99.30 32.48
C GLU A 504 -3.47 -97.92 33.12
N LEU A 505 -4.57 -97.22 33.45
CA LEU A 505 -4.55 -95.97 34.20
C LEU A 505 -3.77 -96.09 35.52
N GLN A 506 -4.09 -97.09 36.37
CA GLN A 506 -3.38 -97.29 37.66
C GLN A 506 -1.87 -97.50 37.48
N ARG A 507 -1.45 -98.28 36.47
CA ARG A 507 -0.02 -98.52 36.18
C ARG A 507 0.70 -97.25 35.70
N THR A 508 0.03 -96.38 34.96
CA THR A 508 0.59 -95.06 34.60
C THR A 508 0.66 -94.11 35.81
N GLN A 509 -0.31 -94.18 36.71
CA GLN A 509 -0.43 -93.31 37.88
C GLN A 509 0.74 -93.49 38.86
N ALA A 510 1.17 -94.73 39.11
CA ALA A 510 2.34 -95.03 39.95
C ALA A 510 3.65 -94.46 39.37
N ARG A 511 3.87 -94.59 38.05
CA ARG A 511 5.05 -94.00 37.37
C ARG A 511 5.03 -92.47 37.39
N SER A 512 3.85 -91.86 37.35
CA SER A 512 3.70 -90.41 37.49
C SER A 512 4.11 -89.91 38.87
N GLN A 513 3.89 -90.71 39.93
CA GLN A 513 4.28 -90.34 41.30
C GLN A 513 5.79 -90.39 41.50
N GLU A 514 6.48 -91.41 40.98
CA GLU A 514 7.95 -91.49 41.08
C GLU A 514 8.67 -90.39 40.27
N LEU A 515 8.10 -89.97 39.13
CA LEU A 515 8.57 -88.80 38.40
C LEU A 515 8.28 -87.48 39.14
N GLN A 516 7.12 -87.38 39.82
CA GLN A 516 6.81 -86.21 40.67
C GLN A 516 7.82 -86.08 41.81
N ASP A 517 8.20 -87.18 42.47
CA ASP A 517 9.20 -87.20 43.54
C ASP A 517 10.61 -86.81 43.07
N GLN A 518 10.92 -86.96 41.78
CA GLN A 518 12.18 -86.50 41.18
C GLN A 518 12.09 -85.02 40.80
N LEU A 519 10.95 -84.58 40.23
CA LEU A 519 10.66 -83.18 39.94
C LEU A 519 10.73 -82.33 41.22
N ASP A 520 10.10 -82.77 42.31
CA ASP A 520 10.10 -82.12 43.62
C ASP A 520 11.52 -81.90 44.20
N LYS A 521 12.44 -82.83 43.94
CA LYS A 521 13.86 -82.72 44.38
C LYS A 521 14.62 -81.72 43.51
N ALA A 522 14.41 -81.76 42.19
CA ALA A 522 14.99 -80.78 41.26
C ALA A 522 14.45 -79.36 41.52
N GLU A 523 13.15 -79.21 41.75
CA GLU A 523 12.53 -77.93 42.09
C GLU A 523 13.10 -77.33 43.38
N ARG A 524 13.40 -78.14 44.40
CA ARG A 524 14.03 -77.64 45.63
C ARG A 524 15.42 -77.09 45.36
N SER A 525 16.27 -77.80 44.60
CA SER A 525 17.60 -77.28 44.23
C SER A 525 17.53 -76.04 43.32
N VAL A 526 16.54 -75.96 42.42
CA VAL A 526 16.27 -74.76 41.60
C VAL A 526 15.80 -73.60 42.48
N ARG A 527 14.90 -73.81 43.45
CA ARG A 527 14.48 -72.78 44.41
C ARG A 527 15.65 -72.27 45.24
N ASP A 528 16.50 -73.16 45.76
CA ASP A 528 17.68 -72.79 46.56
C ASP A 528 18.77 -72.10 45.73
N SER A 529 18.83 -72.37 44.42
CA SER A 529 19.70 -71.65 43.49
C SER A 529 19.13 -70.25 43.21
N ARG A 530 17.84 -70.18 42.87
CA ARG A 530 17.10 -68.94 42.58
C ARG A 530 17.00 -68.01 43.79
N LEU A 531 16.99 -68.52 45.02
CA LEU A 531 17.05 -67.69 46.24
C LEU A 531 18.43 -67.03 46.44
N ARG A 532 19.52 -67.68 46.00
CA ARG A 532 20.86 -67.09 45.99
C ARG A 532 21.01 -66.11 44.83
N GLU A 533 20.44 -66.43 43.67
CA GLU A 533 20.31 -65.54 42.51
C GLU A 533 19.58 -64.26 42.90
N ILE A 534 18.35 -64.34 43.43
CA ILE A 534 17.57 -63.22 43.96
C ILE A 534 18.31 -62.43 45.06
N SER A 535 19.16 -63.09 45.86
CA SER A 535 19.95 -62.40 46.89
C SER A 535 21.15 -61.64 46.33
N LEU A 536 21.71 -62.09 45.20
CA LEU A 536 22.80 -61.41 44.49
C LEU A 536 22.26 -60.32 43.56
N GLU A 537 21.15 -60.61 42.86
CA GLU A 537 20.34 -59.62 42.14
C GLU A 537 20.02 -58.45 43.07
N LYS A 538 19.46 -58.68 44.26
CA LYS A 538 19.16 -57.59 45.21
C LYS A 538 20.38 -56.78 45.68
N GLN A 539 21.58 -57.36 45.70
CA GLN A 539 22.80 -56.64 46.10
C GLN A 539 23.37 -55.83 44.93
N LEU A 540 23.30 -56.37 43.71
CA LEU A 540 23.62 -55.65 42.47
C LEU A 540 22.59 -54.57 42.18
N GLU A 541 21.30 -54.83 42.37
CA GLU A 541 20.21 -53.86 42.32
C GLU A 541 20.47 -52.74 43.33
N VAL A 542 20.61 -52.98 44.63
CA VAL A 542 20.81 -51.88 45.60
C VAL A 542 22.06 -51.04 45.29
N SER A 543 23.13 -51.65 44.78
CA SER A 543 24.38 -50.93 44.47
C SER A 543 24.37 -50.20 43.12
N SER A 544 23.72 -50.76 42.09
CA SER A 544 23.60 -50.13 40.77
C SER A 544 22.39 -49.20 40.67
N MET A 545 21.27 -49.56 41.30
CA MET A 545 20.09 -48.71 41.40
C MET A 545 20.39 -47.45 42.20
N THR A 546 21.23 -47.43 43.24
CA THR A 546 21.51 -46.14 43.93
C THR A 546 22.19 -45.14 42.98
N ALA A 547 23.29 -45.52 42.32
CA ALA A 547 23.95 -44.68 41.33
C ALA A 547 23.03 -44.37 40.12
N HIS A 548 22.47 -45.41 39.47
CA HIS A 548 21.61 -45.22 38.31
C HIS A 548 20.26 -44.56 38.64
N GLN A 549 19.77 -44.55 39.88
CA GLN A 549 18.56 -43.82 40.27
C GLN A 549 18.86 -42.36 40.60
N GLU A 550 20.09 -42.00 40.97
CA GLU A 550 20.55 -40.60 40.96
C GLU A 550 20.75 -40.11 39.52
N GLU A 551 21.41 -40.89 38.66
CA GLU A 551 21.55 -40.58 37.22
C GLU A 551 20.19 -40.52 36.51
N LEU A 552 19.28 -41.47 36.75
CA LEU A 552 17.92 -41.43 36.19
C LEU A 552 17.07 -40.32 36.80
N GLN A 553 17.30 -39.89 38.04
CA GLN A 553 16.65 -38.69 38.56
C GLN A 553 17.20 -37.42 37.91
N GLN A 554 18.49 -37.36 37.64
CA GLN A 554 19.11 -36.23 36.95
C GLN A 554 18.63 -36.17 35.49
N LEU A 555 18.70 -37.29 34.77
CA LEU A 555 18.16 -37.42 33.41
C LEU A 555 16.65 -37.19 33.34
N ARG A 556 15.87 -37.46 34.40
CA ARG A 556 14.45 -37.06 34.49
C ARG A 556 14.31 -35.56 34.62
N LYS A 557 15.03 -34.90 35.54
CA LYS A 557 15.03 -33.43 35.68
C LYS A 557 15.51 -32.73 34.41
N ASP A 558 16.54 -33.25 33.76
CA ASP A 558 17.07 -32.69 32.52
C ASP A 558 16.10 -32.92 31.35
N LYS A 559 15.44 -34.08 31.28
CA LYS A 559 14.34 -34.32 30.34
C LYS A 559 13.16 -33.39 30.62
N GLU A 560 12.74 -33.23 31.86
CA GLU A 560 11.67 -32.32 32.29
C GLU A 560 12.02 -30.88 31.90
N LEU A 561 13.23 -30.40 32.19
CA LEU A 561 13.73 -29.07 31.82
C LEU A 561 13.84 -28.88 30.29
N LEU A 562 14.20 -29.93 29.55
CA LEU A 562 14.20 -29.92 28.09
C LEU A 562 12.77 -29.92 27.52
N GLN A 563 11.82 -30.64 28.12
CA GLN A 563 10.40 -30.58 27.77
C GLN A 563 9.85 -29.16 28.06
N ASP A 564 10.09 -28.62 29.24
CA ASP A 564 9.78 -27.23 29.64
C ASP A 564 10.33 -26.20 28.62
N ARG A 565 11.54 -26.44 28.10
CA ARG A 565 12.19 -25.56 27.11
C ARG A 565 11.62 -25.75 25.70
N VAL A 566 11.28 -26.98 25.31
CA VAL A 566 10.58 -27.26 24.04
C VAL A 566 9.18 -26.64 24.07
N GLU A 567 8.40 -26.81 25.13
CA GLU A 567 7.06 -26.22 25.25
C GLU A 567 7.08 -24.68 25.19
N LYS A 568 8.09 -24.03 25.78
CA LYS A 568 8.32 -22.57 25.69
C LYS A 568 8.76 -22.14 24.29
N LEU A 569 9.60 -22.91 23.61
CA LEU A 569 9.95 -22.65 22.21
C LEU A 569 8.75 -22.90 21.28
N GLU A 570 7.88 -23.86 21.59
CA GLU A 570 6.64 -24.11 20.85
C GLU A 570 5.57 -23.04 21.11
N SER A 571 5.48 -22.45 22.30
CA SER A 571 4.61 -21.29 22.54
C SER A 571 5.10 -20.07 21.79
N GLN A 572 6.41 -19.77 21.87
CA GLN A 572 7.04 -18.70 21.09
C GLN A 572 6.87 -18.90 19.57
N ASN A 573 7.04 -20.12 19.05
CA ASN A 573 6.78 -20.41 17.64
C ASN A 573 5.30 -20.26 17.24
N ARG A 574 4.35 -20.53 18.14
CA ARG A 574 2.92 -20.28 17.91
C ARG A 574 2.62 -18.77 17.91
N GLU A 575 3.18 -18.02 18.85
CA GLU A 575 3.04 -16.55 18.92
C GLU A 575 3.66 -15.86 17.69
N LEU A 576 4.83 -16.31 17.23
CA LEU A 576 5.48 -15.81 16.02
C LEU A 576 4.71 -16.15 14.75
N LYS A 577 4.10 -17.34 14.63
CA LYS A 577 3.21 -17.66 13.50
C LYS A 577 1.96 -16.79 13.51
N GLN A 578 1.38 -16.52 14.68
CA GLN A 578 0.23 -15.61 14.79
C GLN A 578 0.59 -14.15 14.49
N SER A 579 1.81 -13.68 14.79
CA SER A 579 2.24 -12.33 14.41
C SER A 579 2.57 -12.25 12.92
N GLU A 580 3.20 -13.28 12.34
CA GLU A 580 3.40 -13.40 10.90
C GLU A 580 2.06 -13.40 10.14
N GLU A 581 1.07 -14.18 10.60
CA GLU A 581 -0.29 -14.21 10.03
C GLU A 581 -1.00 -12.86 10.11
N LYS A 582 -0.87 -12.12 11.23
CA LYS A 582 -1.41 -10.76 11.37
C LYS A 582 -0.73 -9.77 10.42
N VAL A 583 0.59 -9.84 10.26
CA VAL A 583 1.33 -9.00 9.30
C VAL A 583 0.98 -9.38 7.86
N ARG A 584 0.80 -10.68 7.57
CA ARG A 584 0.36 -11.18 6.26
C ARG A 584 -1.06 -10.71 5.91
N ALA A 585 -1.97 -10.71 6.87
CA ALA A 585 -3.33 -10.18 6.72
C ALA A 585 -3.33 -8.66 6.51
N ALA A 586 -2.62 -7.89 7.35
CA ALA A 586 -2.50 -6.44 7.21
C ALA A 586 -1.84 -6.01 5.88
N ASN A 587 -0.84 -6.77 5.40
CA ASN A 587 -0.26 -6.57 4.08
C ASN A 587 -1.25 -6.94 2.95
N GLY A 588 -2.08 -7.97 3.16
CA GLY A 588 -3.20 -8.30 2.28
C GLY A 588 -4.23 -7.16 2.15
N GLU A 589 -4.64 -6.56 3.28
CA GLU A 589 -5.51 -5.39 3.32
C GLU A 589 -4.87 -4.14 2.69
N LEU A 590 -3.57 -3.92 2.90
CA LEU A 590 -2.86 -2.85 2.21
C LEU A 590 -2.84 -3.10 0.69
N CYS A 591 -2.63 -4.34 0.25
CA CYS A 591 -2.70 -4.71 -1.16
C CYS A 591 -4.11 -4.59 -1.75
N THR A 592 -5.20 -4.79 -0.99
CA THR A 592 -6.56 -4.50 -1.49
C THR A 592 -6.78 -3.00 -1.61
N LYS A 593 -6.49 -2.24 -0.55
CA LYS A 593 -6.62 -0.77 -0.53
C LYS A 593 -5.80 -0.08 -1.61
N MET A 594 -4.60 -0.58 -1.93
CA MET A 594 -3.80 -0.08 -3.05
C MET A 594 -4.44 -0.40 -4.42
N ARG A 595 -5.11 -1.54 -4.59
CA ARG A 595 -5.84 -1.85 -5.84
C ARG A 595 -7.12 -1.02 -5.96
N GLU A 596 -7.86 -0.87 -4.86
CA GLU A 596 -9.06 -0.03 -4.77
C GLU A 596 -8.71 1.42 -5.13
N MET A 597 -7.70 2.01 -4.49
CA MET A 597 -7.22 3.37 -4.80
C MET A 597 -6.70 3.52 -6.24
N ILE A 598 -6.07 2.49 -6.83
CA ILE A 598 -5.67 2.52 -8.25
C ILE A 598 -6.90 2.50 -9.16
N GLN A 599 -7.91 1.67 -8.85
CA GLN A 599 -9.16 1.60 -9.60
C GLN A 599 -9.97 2.90 -9.49
N GLU A 600 -10.01 3.53 -8.31
CA GLU A 600 -10.60 4.86 -8.10
C GLU A 600 -9.86 5.92 -8.93
N LEU A 601 -8.53 5.97 -8.88
CA LEU A 601 -7.73 6.92 -9.67
C LEU A 601 -7.84 6.69 -11.19
N ASP A 602 -8.00 5.45 -11.65
CA ASP A 602 -8.20 5.13 -13.07
C ASP A 602 -9.64 5.44 -13.53
N GLN A 603 -10.64 5.25 -12.66
CA GLN A 603 -12.02 5.69 -12.87
C GLN A 603 -12.12 7.22 -12.91
N GLU A 604 -11.45 7.95 -12.00
CA GLU A 604 -11.40 9.41 -12.01
C GLU A 604 -10.75 9.96 -13.30
N LYS A 605 -9.69 9.32 -13.80
CA LYS A 605 -9.08 9.66 -15.10
C LYS A 605 -10.05 9.42 -16.26
N GLN A 606 -10.75 8.28 -16.25
CA GLN A 606 -11.74 7.95 -17.28
C GLN A 606 -12.89 8.96 -17.27
N GLU A 607 -13.45 9.30 -16.11
CA GLU A 607 -14.49 10.32 -16.00
C GLU A 607 -13.99 11.71 -16.39
N ALA A 608 -12.75 12.08 -16.05
CA ALA A 608 -12.15 13.35 -16.47
C ALA A 608 -11.97 13.40 -18.00
N ALA A 609 -11.53 12.30 -18.62
CA ALA A 609 -11.43 12.18 -20.07
C ALA A 609 -12.81 12.29 -20.75
N GLU A 610 -13.83 11.57 -20.27
CA GLU A 610 -15.18 11.66 -20.83
C GLU A 610 -15.84 13.03 -20.58
N ARG A 611 -15.55 13.71 -19.47
CA ARG A 611 -16.01 15.10 -19.23
C ARG A 611 -15.34 16.08 -20.20
N TYR A 612 -14.07 15.86 -20.53
CA TYR A 612 -13.37 16.60 -21.58
C TYR A 612 -13.95 16.30 -22.98
N GLU A 613 -14.22 15.03 -23.30
CA GLU A 613 -14.85 14.66 -24.58
C GLU A 613 -16.26 15.25 -24.72
N ARG A 614 -17.10 15.19 -23.69
CA ARG A 614 -18.44 15.80 -23.68
C ARG A 614 -18.39 17.31 -23.89
N THR A 615 -17.45 18.01 -23.26
CA THR A 615 -17.30 19.47 -23.45
C THR A 615 -16.71 19.80 -24.83
N GLN A 616 -15.79 18.99 -25.36
CA GLN A 616 -15.31 19.13 -26.75
C GLN A 616 -16.40 18.83 -27.79
N GLN A 617 -17.33 17.91 -27.51
CA GLN A 617 -18.52 17.66 -28.33
C GLN A 617 -19.47 18.86 -28.28
N GLN A 618 -19.79 19.37 -27.08
CA GLN A 618 -20.60 20.59 -26.91
C GLN A 618 -20.04 21.78 -27.68
N PHE A 619 -18.73 22.08 -27.57
CA PHE A 619 -18.12 23.18 -28.35
C PHE A 619 -18.19 22.96 -29.86
N ARG A 620 -18.17 21.71 -30.36
CA ARG A 620 -18.35 21.42 -31.79
C ARG A 620 -19.80 21.62 -32.22
N ASP A 621 -20.74 21.11 -31.43
CA ASP A 621 -22.18 21.24 -31.71
C ASP A 621 -22.63 22.70 -31.63
N ASP A 622 -22.15 23.46 -30.64
CA ASP A 622 -22.41 24.90 -30.49
C ASP A 622 -21.88 25.70 -31.69
N VAL A 623 -20.64 25.44 -32.14
CA VAL A 623 -20.07 26.11 -33.33
C VAL A 623 -20.83 25.72 -34.60
N VAL A 624 -21.17 24.43 -34.77
CA VAL A 624 -21.97 23.96 -35.92
C VAL A 624 -23.37 24.57 -35.91
N ASN A 625 -24.01 24.70 -34.75
CA ASN A 625 -25.32 25.31 -34.62
C ASN A 625 -25.27 26.84 -34.83
N HIS A 626 -24.23 27.51 -34.34
CA HIS A 626 -24.01 28.94 -34.58
C HIS A 626 -23.86 29.25 -36.07
N VAL A 627 -23.01 28.51 -36.79
CA VAL A 627 -22.83 28.66 -38.24
C VAL A 627 -24.12 28.30 -39.01
N ARG A 628 -24.89 27.32 -38.55
CA ARG A 628 -26.23 27.01 -39.11
C ARG A 628 -27.21 28.16 -38.91
N THR A 629 -27.22 28.82 -37.75
CA THR A 629 -28.08 29.98 -37.50
C THR A 629 -27.66 31.19 -38.32
N GLU A 630 -26.35 31.49 -38.41
CA GLU A 630 -25.85 32.59 -39.24
C GLU A 630 -26.20 32.38 -40.71
N LEU A 631 -25.98 31.18 -41.27
CA LEU A 631 -26.34 30.87 -42.66
C LEU A 631 -27.86 30.91 -42.91
N ALA A 632 -28.68 30.53 -41.93
CA ALA A 632 -30.14 30.64 -42.02
C ALA A 632 -30.62 32.10 -41.93
N GLU A 633 -29.97 32.93 -41.12
CA GLU A 633 -30.21 34.38 -41.04
C GLU A 633 -29.76 35.10 -42.32
N GLU A 634 -28.59 34.77 -42.88
CA GLU A 634 -28.16 35.29 -44.18
C GLU A 634 -29.13 34.91 -45.31
N HIS A 635 -29.57 33.65 -45.37
CA HIS A 635 -30.55 33.22 -46.35
C HIS A 635 -31.92 33.90 -46.17
N SER A 636 -32.38 34.11 -44.93
CA SER A 636 -33.64 34.82 -44.69
C SER A 636 -33.53 36.30 -45.12
N ALA A 637 -32.43 36.98 -44.79
CA ALA A 637 -32.15 38.35 -45.22
C ALA A 637 -32.02 38.47 -46.75
N GLN A 638 -31.41 37.50 -47.44
CA GLN A 638 -31.36 37.43 -48.90
C GLN A 638 -32.76 37.27 -49.51
N MET A 639 -33.60 36.40 -48.94
CA MET A 639 -34.97 36.18 -49.38
C MET A 639 -35.87 37.41 -49.14
N GLU A 640 -35.75 38.08 -47.99
CA GLU A 640 -36.43 39.34 -47.72
C GLU A 640 -35.97 40.45 -48.67
N ALA A 641 -34.66 40.58 -48.92
CA ALA A 641 -34.14 41.56 -49.87
C ALA A 641 -34.75 41.37 -51.28
N LEU A 642 -34.74 40.14 -51.79
CA LEU A 642 -35.38 39.76 -53.06
C LEU A 642 -36.89 40.02 -53.05
N GLN A 643 -37.58 39.69 -51.95
CA GLN A 643 -39.01 39.96 -51.79
C GLN A 643 -39.31 41.46 -51.85
N THR A 644 -38.54 42.31 -51.17
CA THR A 644 -38.75 43.77 -51.28
C THR A 644 -38.42 44.30 -52.67
N GLU A 645 -37.45 43.72 -53.40
CA GLU A 645 -37.16 44.11 -54.78
C GLU A 645 -38.31 43.74 -55.73
N CYS A 646 -38.88 42.55 -55.58
CA CYS A 646 -40.08 42.12 -56.29
C CYS A 646 -41.29 43.01 -55.95
N GLN A 647 -41.51 43.35 -54.68
CA GLN A 647 -42.56 44.30 -54.27
C GLN A 647 -42.36 45.69 -54.89
N LYS A 648 -41.13 46.23 -54.89
CA LYS A 648 -40.79 47.52 -55.56
C LYS A 648 -41.08 47.46 -57.07
N LYS A 649 -40.77 46.34 -57.73
CA LYS A 649 -41.07 46.11 -59.16
C LYS A 649 -42.57 46.04 -59.44
N VAL A 650 -43.34 45.32 -58.60
CA VAL A 650 -44.81 45.26 -58.70
C VAL A 650 -45.40 46.66 -58.52
N HIS A 651 -45.00 47.40 -57.49
CA HIS A 651 -45.52 48.74 -57.23
C HIS A 651 -45.20 49.74 -58.35
N LEU A 652 -44.01 49.63 -58.98
CA LEU A 652 -43.67 50.42 -60.17
C LEU A 652 -44.54 50.07 -61.39
N LEU A 653 -45.00 48.83 -61.51
CA LEU A 653 -45.94 48.41 -62.56
C LEU A 653 -47.38 48.87 -62.25
N GLU A 654 -47.83 48.78 -61.00
CA GLU A 654 -49.11 49.34 -60.53
C GLU A 654 -49.21 50.84 -60.84
N LEU A 655 -48.16 51.60 -60.54
CA LEU A 655 -48.11 53.06 -60.76
C LEU A 655 -48.15 53.39 -62.26
N LYS A 656 -47.41 52.65 -63.09
CA LYS A 656 -47.48 52.77 -64.57
C LYS A 656 -48.86 52.39 -65.13
N LEU A 657 -49.51 51.37 -64.59
CA LEU A 657 -50.87 50.98 -64.97
C LEU A 657 -51.88 52.05 -64.56
N ALA A 658 -51.72 52.65 -63.38
CA ALA A 658 -52.55 53.77 -62.93
C ALA A 658 -52.39 55.01 -63.82
N ASP A 659 -51.16 55.33 -64.26
CA ASP A 659 -50.91 56.43 -65.19
C ASP A 659 -51.49 56.14 -66.59
N LEU A 660 -51.26 54.95 -67.15
CA LEU A 660 -51.90 54.53 -68.41
C LEU A 660 -53.43 54.54 -68.33
N ASN A 661 -54.00 54.25 -67.15
CA ASN A 661 -55.44 54.32 -66.93
C ASN A 661 -55.95 55.78 -66.87
N LYS A 662 -55.16 56.75 -66.35
CA LYS A 662 -55.50 58.18 -66.44
C LYS A 662 -55.51 58.66 -67.89
N GLU A 663 -54.48 58.31 -68.66
CA GLU A 663 -54.41 58.64 -70.09
C GLU A 663 -55.57 58.01 -70.88
N MET A 664 -55.92 56.75 -70.58
CA MET A 664 -57.09 56.08 -71.18
C MET A 664 -58.41 56.78 -70.82
N VAL A 665 -58.59 57.21 -69.57
CA VAL A 665 -59.77 57.98 -69.15
C VAL A 665 -59.81 59.34 -69.85
N ALA A 666 -58.68 60.06 -69.95
CA ALA A 666 -58.61 61.32 -70.69
C ALA A 666 -58.97 61.14 -72.18
N VAL A 667 -58.51 60.06 -72.83
CA VAL A 667 -58.91 59.71 -74.20
C VAL A 667 -60.40 59.38 -74.30
N GLN A 668 -60.98 58.69 -73.31
CA GLN A 668 -62.43 58.43 -73.25
C GLN A 668 -63.23 59.73 -73.06
N GLU A 669 -62.77 60.66 -72.21
CA GLU A 669 -63.39 61.97 -72.02
C GLU A 669 -63.31 62.83 -73.30
N CYS A 670 -62.16 62.83 -73.99
CA CYS A 670 -62.03 63.48 -75.30
C CYS A 670 -62.96 62.86 -76.36
N TYR A 671 -63.10 61.54 -76.40
CA TYR A 671 -64.02 60.86 -77.31
C TYR A 671 -65.49 61.23 -77.00
N ILE A 672 -65.87 61.24 -75.72
CA ILE A 672 -67.20 61.66 -75.26
C ILE A 672 -67.46 63.15 -75.60
N ALA A 673 -66.46 64.02 -75.49
CA ALA A 673 -66.55 65.42 -75.90
C ALA A 673 -66.79 65.55 -77.41
N ILE A 674 -66.01 64.84 -78.24
CA ILE A 674 -66.19 64.80 -79.70
C ILE A 674 -67.57 64.26 -80.09
N CYS A 675 -68.08 63.23 -79.40
CA CYS A 675 -69.45 62.75 -79.60
C CYS A 675 -70.50 63.84 -79.28
N ARG A 676 -70.37 64.53 -78.14
CA ARG A 676 -71.28 65.64 -77.78
C ARG A 676 -71.21 66.80 -78.78
N GLU A 677 -70.03 67.14 -79.27
CA GLU A 677 -69.84 68.16 -80.31
C GLU A 677 -70.52 67.73 -81.62
N LYS A 678 -70.26 66.51 -82.10
CA LYS A 678 -70.95 65.90 -83.26
C LYS A 678 -72.47 65.98 -83.10
N ASP A 679 -73.00 65.50 -81.97
CA ASP A 679 -74.44 65.43 -81.75
C ASP A 679 -75.05 66.85 -81.73
N SER A 680 -74.37 67.83 -81.11
CA SER A 680 -74.80 69.25 -81.14
C SER A 680 -74.71 69.89 -82.54
N LEU A 681 -73.78 69.45 -83.39
CA LEU A 681 -73.67 69.87 -84.79
C LEU A 681 -74.77 69.24 -85.64
N GLU A 682 -75.12 67.98 -85.39
CA GLU A 682 -76.26 67.31 -86.02
C GLU A 682 -77.59 67.94 -85.59
N GLU A 683 -77.78 68.29 -84.32
CA GLU A 683 -78.91 69.09 -83.85
C GLU A 683 -78.94 70.48 -84.52
N SER A 684 -77.80 71.17 -84.63
CA SER A 684 -77.72 72.48 -85.31
C SER A 684 -78.05 72.40 -86.80
N LEU A 685 -77.63 71.32 -87.47
CA LEU A 685 -77.96 71.05 -88.88
C LEU A 685 -79.44 70.70 -89.04
N GLN A 686 -80.00 69.85 -88.17
CA GLN A 686 -81.43 69.54 -88.17
C GLN A 686 -82.28 70.80 -87.90
N ALA A 687 -81.87 71.66 -86.96
CA ALA A 687 -82.53 72.93 -86.69
C ALA A 687 -82.51 73.87 -87.91
N LYS A 688 -81.37 73.98 -88.62
CA LYS A 688 -81.27 74.74 -89.88
C LYS A 688 -82.15 74.16 -90.98
N MET A 689 -82.15 72.84 -91.17
CA MET A 689 -83.01 72.14 -92.14
C MET A 689 -84.50 72.34 -91.84
N MET A 690 -84.88 72.40 -90.56
CA MET A 690 -86.24 72.74 -90.14
C MET A 690 -86.54 74.23 -90.37
N GLU A 691 -85.62 75.14 -90.06
CA GLU A 691 -85.79 76.57 -90.31
C GLU A 691 -85.95 76.85 -91.82
N GLU A 692 -85.14 76.22 -92.67
CA GLU A 692 -85.23 76.26 -94.13
C GLU A 692 -86.54 75.65 -94.65
N ARG A 693 -87.00 74.51 -94.10
CA ARG A 693 -88.35 73.98 -94.40
C ARG A 693 -89.44 74.99 -94.06
N THR A 694 -89.41 75.59 -92.87
CA THR A 694 -90.43 76.59 -92.51
C THR A 694 -90.29 77.92 -93.27
N LYS A 695 -89.17 78.16 -93.97
CA LYS A 695 -89.04 79.26 -94.93
C LYS A 695 -89.67 78.85 -96.26
N PHE A 696 -89.34 77.67 -96.78
CA PHE A 696 -89.93 77.12 -98.00
C PHE A 696 -91.46 76.96 -97.90
N GLU A 697 -91.99 76.46 -96.78
CA GLU A 697 -93.45 76.36 -96.52
C GLU A 697 -94.13 77.75 -96.49
N LYS A 698 -93.42 78.79 -96.03
CA LYS A 698 -93.89 80.19 -96.09
C LYS A 698 -93.80 80.74 -97.51
N GLU A 699 -92.75 80.39 -98.26
CA GLU A 699 -92.53 80.81 -99.64
C GLU A 699 -93.60 80.22 -100.57
N THR A 700 -93.91 78.92 -100.46
CA THR A 700 -95.03 78.28 -101.18
C THR A 700 -96.38 78.90 -100.82
N THR A 701 -96.60 79.30 -99.57
CA THR A 701 -97.86 79.95 -99.16
C THR A 701 -97.99 81.43 -99.54
N TRP A 702 -96.97 82.03 -100.18
CA TRP A 702 -97.10 83.32 -100.88
C TRP A 702 -97.40 83.16 -102.39
N GLU A 703 -97.22 81.98 -102.99
CA GLU A 703 -97.40 81.78 -104.44
C GLU A 703 -98.79 81.23 -104.85
N GLU A 704 -99.59 80.67 -103.93
CA GLU A 704 -100.88 80.03 -104.27
C GLU A 704 -102.09 80.98 -104.45
N ASP A 705 -101.99 82.26 -104.05
CA ASP A 705 -103.17 83.09 -103.73
C ASP A 705 -103.82 83.85 -104.92
N HIS A 706 -103.56 83.48 -106.19
CA HIS A 706 -103.86 84.33 -107.37
C HIS A 706 -104.48 83.64 -108.65
N SER A 707 -105.58 82.84 -108.56
CA SER A 707 -106.56 82.59 -109.69
C SER A 707 -107.85 81.81 -109.28
N LYS A 708 -108.88 81.61 -110.16
CA LYS A 708 -110.29 81.23 -109.76
C LYS A 708 -111.16 80.34 -110.73
N VAL A 709 -111.90 79.33 -110.17
CA VAL A 709 -113.34 78.89 -110.46
C VAL A 709 -113.68 78.23 -111.85
N PRO A 710 -114.78 77.42 -112.16
CA PRO A 710 -116.05 76.95 -111.50
C PRO A 710 -116.51 75.42 -111.62
N SER A 711 -117.76 75.10 -111.17
CA SER A 711 -118.75 74.00 -111.57
C SER A 711 -118.49 72.50 -111.25
N LEU A 712 -119.38 71.62 -110.69
CA LEU A 712 -120.87 71.38 -110.58
C LEU A 712 -121.50 70.48 -111.71
N ASP A 713 -122.51 69.59 -111.55
CA ASP A 713 -123.49 69.19 -110.47
C ASP A 713 -123.68 67.61 -110.40
N THR A 714 -124.77 66.81 -110.15
CA THR A 714 -126.27 66.87 -109.98
C THR A 714 -126.85 65.62 -109.18
N GLN A 715 -128.16 65.24 -109.26
CA GLN A 715 -128.91 64.24 -108.43
C GLN A 715 -130.07 63.47 -109.15
N THR A 716 -130.68 62.38 -108.58
CA THR A 716 -132.16 62.05 -108.60
C THR A 716 -132.60 60.79 -107.79
N GLU A 717 -133.93 60.60 -107.58
CA GLU A 717 -134.60 59.59 -106.70
C GLU A 717 -135.81 58.88 -107.39
N GLY A 718 -136.47 57.88 -106.77
CA GLY A 718 -137.94 57.68 -106.98
C GLY A 718 -138.58 56.28 -107.16
N LEU A 719 -138.54 55.40 -106.13
CA LEU A 719 -139.49 54.31 -105.77
C LEU A 719 -140.56 53.76 -106.77
N ASP A 720 -140.65 52.43 -106.90
CA ASP A 720 -141.96 51.73 -106.96
C ASP A 720 -141.98 50.42 -106.11
N SER A 721 -143.12 50.07 -105.53
CA SER A 721 -143.12 49.37 -104.23
C SER A 721 -143.28 47.84 -104.24
N ARG A 722 -142.58 47.19 -103.29
CA ARG A 722 -142.69 45.78 -102.86
C ARG A 722 -142.25 44.69 -103.84
N ALA A 723 -142.62 44.75 -105.12
CA ALA A 723 -142.16 43.76 -106.11
C ALA A 723 -140.64 43.88 -106.36
N GLU A 724 -140.15 45.12 -106.46
CA GLU A 724 -138.71 45.40 -106.58
C GLU A 724 -137.92 44.90 -105.37
N LEU A 725 -138.49 44.93 -104.16
CA LEU A 725 -137.81 44.45 -102.95
C LEU A 725 -137.61 42.93 -102.94
N GLU A 726 -138.53 42.14 -103.48
CA GLU A 726 -138.35 40.69 -103.60
C GLU A 726 -137.42 40.32 -104.77
N ALA A 727 -137.45 41.09 -105.86
CA ALA A 727 -136.47 40.99 -106.94
C ALA A 727 -135.04 41.35 -106.48
N LEU A 728 -134.89 42.42 -105.70
CA LEU A 728 -133.61 42.83 -105.10
C LEU A 728 -133.14 41.81 -104.04
N LEU A 729 -134.02 41.27 -103.20
CA LEU A 729 -133.64 40.22 -102.23
C LEU A 729 -133.20 38.91 -102.91
N THR A 730 -133.82 38.54 -104.04
CA THR A 730 -133.41 37.34 -104.79
C THR A 730 -132.15 37.58 -105.61
N ALA A 731 -131.99 38.75 -106.23
CA ALA A 731 -130.74 39.17 -106.87
C ALA A 731 -129.58 39.27 -105.88
N GLN A 732 -129.81 39.83 -104.68
CA GLN A 732 -128.80 39.94 -103.62
C GLN A 732 -128.43 38.56 -103.05
N ARG A 733 -129.40 37.63 -102.89
CA ARG A 733 -129.10 36.23 -102.54
C ARG A 733 -128.27 35.53 -103.61
N LEU A 734 -128.57 35.74 -104.90
CA LEU A 734 -127.80 35.17 -106.01
C LEU A 734 -126.39 35.77 -106.09
N ALA A 735 -126.26 37.09 -105.91
CA ALA A 735 -124.98 37.78 -105.86
C ALA A 735 -124.11 37.26 -104.69
N LEU A 736 -124.66 37.17 -103.48
CA LEU A 736 -123.98 36.60 -102.32
C LEU A 736 -123.62 35.11 -102.51
N GLN A 737 -124.41 34.33 -103.26
CA GLN A 737 -124.04 32.97 -103.64
C GLN A 737 -122.91 32.92 -104.67
N GLN A 738 -122.91 33.80 -105.67
CA GLN A 738 -121.82 33.90 -106.65
C GLN A 738 -120.52 34.41 -106.01
N GLU A 739 -120.61 35.39 -105.11
CA GLU A 739 -119.49 35.94 -104.34
C GLU A 739 -118.93 34.89 -103.37
N ALA A 740 -119.78 34.16 -102.65
CA ALA A 740 -119.36 33.02 -101.83
C ALA A 740 -118.70 31.91 -102.67
N ALA A 741 -119.21 31.62 -103.87
CA ALA A 741 -118.59 30.66 -104.79
C ALA A 741 -117.24 31.15 -105.33
N GLN A 742 -117.09 32.44 -105.63
CA GLN A 742 -115.80 33.04 -106.04
C GLN A 742 -114.79 33.05 -104.88
N VAL A 743 -115.22 33.35 -103.66
CA VAL A 743 -114.37 33.27 -102.46
C VAL A 743 -113.94 31.82 -102.21
N GLN A 744 -114.85 30.84 -102.33
CA GLN A 744 -114.50 29.42 -102.24
C GLN A 744 -113.54 28.98 -103.34
N ALA A 745 -113.73 29.45 -104.59
CA ALA A 745 -112.82 29.17 -105.70
C ALA A 745 -111.42 29.73 -105.45
N ARG A 746 -111.31 30.99 -104.97
CA ARG A 746 -110.02 31.59 -104.59
C ARG A 746 -109.35 30.86 -103.44
N ILE A 747 -110.08 30.50 -102.38
CA ILE A 747 -109.53 29.71 -101.27
C ILE A 747 -108.99 28.36 -101.75
N VAL A 748 -109.66 27.71 -102.70
CA VAL A 748 -109.18 26.45 -103.31
C VAL A 748 -107.95 26.69 -104.20
N GLU A 749 -107.94 27.76 -105.01
CA GLU A 749 -106.82 28.09 -105.90
C GLU A 749 -105.55 28.51 -105.11
N GLU A 750 -105.71 29.34 -104.08
CA GLU A 750 -104.66 29.69 -103.11
C GLU A 750 -104.14 28.47 -102.35
N ALA A 751 -105.03 27.55 -101.94
CA ALA A 751 -104.63 26.29 -101.30
C ALA A 751 -103.87 25.35 -102.25
N VAL A 752 -104.26 25.27 -103.52
CA VAL A 752 -103.52 24.51 -104.54
C VAL A 752 -102.13 25.12 -104.77
N GLN A 753 -102.04 26.44 -104.94
CA GLN A 753 -100.75 27.13 -105.09
C GLN A 753 -99.85 26.95 -103.87
N HIS A 754 -100.40 26.97 -102.65
CA HIS A 754 -99.65 26.69 -101.42
C HIS A 754 -99.14 25.24 -101.38
N VAL A 755 -99.94 24.26 -101.81
CA VAL A 755 -99.52 22.85 -101.89
C VAL A 755 -98.44 22.65 -102.95
N GLU A 756 -98.52 23.30 -104.11
CA GLU A 756 -97.49 23.26 -105.16
C GLU A 756 -96.17 23.90 -104.68
N GLN A 757 -96.24 25.05 -104.01
CA GLN A 757 -95.07 25.71 -103.41
C GLN A 757 -94.44 24.85 -102.30
N ASP A 758 -95.24 24.22 -101.44
CA ASP A 758 -94.77 23.29 -100.42
C ASP A 758 -94.09 22.05 -101.02
N LEU A 759 -94.66 21.48 -102.10
CA LEU A 759 -94.08 20.34 -102.80
C LEU A 759 -92.76 20.72 -103.49
N HIS A 760 -92.70 21.90 -104.12
CA HIS A 760 -91.47 22.40 -104.72
C HIS A 760 -90.38 22.68 -103.67
N LYS A 761 -90.75 23.30 -102.55
CA LYS A 761 -89.86 23.54 -101.40
C LYS A 761 -89.31 22.23 -100.84
N LYS A 762 -90.17 21.24 -100.55
CA LYS A 762 -89.78 19.91 -100.08
C LYS A 762 -88.89 19.17 -101.09
N HIS A 763 -89.09 19.40 -102.40
CA HIS A 763 -88.21 18.85 -103.43
C HIS A 763 -86.81 19.50 -103.42
N MET A 764 -86.72 20.82 -103.27
CA MET A 764 -85.44 21.54 -103.12
C MET A 764 -84.71 21.16 -101.82
N GLU A 765 -85.43 21.02 -100.70
CA GLU A 765 -84.89 20.55 -99.42
C GLU A 765 -84.35 19.10 -99.55
N ALA A 766 -85.08 18.20 -100.20
CA ALA A 766 -84.63 16.84 -100.46
C ALA A 766 -83.43 16.76 -101.43
N LEU A 767 -83.28 17.71 -102.36
CA LEU A 767 -82.10 17.82 -103.24
C LEU A 767 -80.88 18.37 -102.49
N THR A 768 -81.02 19.45 -101.73
CA THR A 768 -79.92 20.02 -100.95
C THR A 768 -79.42 19.05 -99.88
N GLN A 769 -80.32 18.31 -99.21
CA GLN A 769 -79.93 17.27 -98.25
C GLN A 769 -79.13 16.12 -98.91
N LYS A 770 -79.50 15.70 -100.14
CA LYS A 770 -78.75 14.69 -100.90
C LYS A 770 -77.38 15.17 -101.37
N VAL A 771 -77.26 16.45 -101.77
CA VAL A 771 -75.97 17.05 -102.13
C VAL A 771 -75.09 17.18 -100.89
N ALA A 772 -75.65 17.61 -99.75
CA ALA A 772 -74.93 17.74 -98.49
C ALA A 772 -74.39 16.39 -98.00
N SER A 773 -75.19 15.32 -98.00
CA SER A 773 -74.74 13.99 -97.59
C SER A 773 -73.69 13.40 -98.54
N ALA A 774 -73.83 13.62 -99.85
CA ALA A 774 -72.81 13.22 -100.83
C ALA A 774 -71.48 13.97 -100.62
N VAL A 775 -71.51 15.28 -100.33
CA VAL A 775 -70.30 16.08 -100.05
C VAL A 775 -69.63 15.68 -98.73
N SER A 776 -70.40 15.40 -97.67
CA SER A 776 -69.84 14.87 -96.42
C SER A 776 -69.19 13.50 -96.62
N SER A 777 -69.88 12.57 -97.29
CA SER A 777 -69.33 11.25 -97.60
C SER A 777 -68.06 11.33 -98.46
N ALA A 778 -68.02 12.21 -99.47
CA ALA A 778 -66.82 12.43 -100.27
C ALA A 778 -65.63 12.98 -99.44
N ARG A 779 -65.89 13.86 -98.45
CA ARG A 779 -64.87 14.35 -97.51
C ARG A 779 -64.39 13.26 -96.56
N GLU A 780 -65.29 12.42 -96.06
CA GLU A 780 -64.96 11.28 -95.20
C GLU A 780 -64.08 10.27 -95.94
N CYS A 781 -64.45 9.91 -97.18
CA CYS A 781 -63.61 9.08 -98.05
C CYS A 781 -62.24 9.72 -98.29
N TRP A 782 -62.18 11.00 -98.65
CA TRP A 782 -60.90 11.68 -98.91
C TRP A 782 -60.01 11.77 -97.66
N LEU A 783 -60.57 11.95 -96.46
CA LEU A 783 -59.82 11.91 -95.21
C LEU A 783 -59.32 10.49 -94.88
N GLN A 784 -60.10 9.45 -95.19
CA GLN A 784 -59.67 8.05 -95.05
C GLN A 784 -58.58 7.68 -96.07
N GLU A 785 -58.65 8.19 -97.30
CA GLU A 785 -57.60 8.06 -98.31
C GLU A 785 -56.32 8.79 -97.87
N LEU A 786 -56.43 10.07 -97.47
CA LEU A 786 -55.29 10.87 -97.01
C LEU A 786 -54.58 10.25 -95.79
N THR A 787 -55.35 9.71 -94.83
CA THR A 787 -54.80 9.05 -93.64
C THR A 787 -54.37 7.60 -93.88
N SER A 788 -54.79 6.96 -94.98
CA SER A 788 -54.33 5.62 -95.36
C SER A 788 -53.10 5.62 -96.29
N LEU A 789 -52.86 6.70 -97.04
CA LEU A 789 -51.70 6.89 -97.91
C LEU A 789 -50.36 6.58 -97.19
N PRO A 790 -49.49 5.74 -97.79
CA PRO A 790 -48.22 5.36 -97.16
C PRO A 790 -47.25 6.53 -97.05
N GLU A 791 -47.28 7.48 -97.99
CA GLU A 791 -46.42 8.67 -98.01
C GLU A 791 -46.71 9.61 -96.83
N TYR A 792 -48.00 9.81 -96.51
CA TYR A 792 -48.42 10.59 -95.35
C TYR A 792 -48.02 9.92 -94.03
N LYS A 793 -48.21 8.59 -93.92
CA LYS A 793 -47.75 7.81 -92.77
C LYS A 793 -46.24 7.87 -92.59
N ALA A 794 -45.47 7.67 -93.66
CA ALA A 794 -44.01 7.71 -93.64
C ALA A 794 -43.49 9.11 -93.26
N SER A 795 -44.10 10.18 -93.78
CA SER A 795 -43.75 11.56 -93.41
C SER A 795 -44.03 11.84 -91.92
N LEU A 796 -45.17 11.35 -91.42
CA LEU A 796 -45.58 11.51 -90.02
C LEU A 796 -44.76 10.61 -89.06
N GLN A 797 -44.21 9.50 -89.54
CA GLN A 797 -43.20 8.71 -88.82
C GLN A 797 -41.84 9.41 -88.83
N ALA A 798 -41.37 9.93 -89.96
CA ALA A 798 -40.09 10.63 -90.06
C ALA A 798 -40.00 11.85 -89.12
N GLU A 799 -41.06 12.68 -89.05
CA GLU A 799 -41.08 13.83 -88.13
C GLU A 799 -41.21 13.40 -86.65
N ARG A 800 -41.79 12.22 -86.36
CA ARG A 800 -41.76 11.63 -85.00
C ARG A 800 -40.35 11.18 -84.63
N GLU A 801 -39.70 10.41 -85.51
CA GLU A 801 -38.32 9.97 -85.29
C GLU A 801 -37.36 11.16 -85.17
N ASP A 802 -37.56 12.23 -85.94
CA ASP A 802 -36.74 13.44 -85.81
C ASP A 802 -37.06 14.24 -84.54
N TRP A 803 -38.32 14.27 -84.08
CA TRP A 803 -38.66 14.81 -82.76
C TRP A 803 -38.03 13.99 -81.63
N GLU A 804 -38.08 12.66 -81.71
CA GLU A 804 -37.42 11.73 -80.78
C GLU A 804 -35.90 11.95 -80.76
N ARG A 805 -35.23 11.97 -81.93
CA ARG A 805 -33.79 12.28 -82.07
C ARG A 805 -33.40 13.66 -81.52
N ARG A 806 -34.29 14.65 -81.56
CA ARG A 806 -34.06 15.98 -80.95
C ARG A 806 -34.15 15.88 -79.43
N GLN A 807 -35.16 15.18 -78.90
CA GLN A 807 -35.32 14.97 -77.45
C GLN A 807 -34.21 14.08 -76.85
N GLU A 808 -33.79 13.00 -77.51
CA GLU A 808 -32.65 12.17 -77.09
C GLU A 808 -31.36 12.99 -76.97
N LYS A 809 -31.11 13.92 -77.89
CA LYS A 809 -29.94 14.81 -77.82
C LYS A 809 -30.06 15.81 -76.67
N GLU A 810 -31.26 16.33 -76.42
CA GLU A 810 -31.50 17.28 -75.33
C GLU A 810 -31.40 16.61 -73.96
N THR A 811 -31.91 15.38 -73.80
CA THR A 811 -31.75 14.60 -72.56
C THR A 811 -30.32 14.11 -72.38
N ALA A 812 -29.64 13.63 -73.44
CA ALA A 812 -28.23 13.27 -73.36
C ALA A 812 -27.34 14.45 -72.96
N GLN A 813 -27.58 15.66 -73.47
CA GLN A 813 -26.86 16.86 -73.04
C GLN A 813 -27.13 17.21 -71.56
N LYS A 814 -28.38 17.12 -71.09
CA LYS A 814 -28.72 17.35 -69.67
C LYS A 814 -28.06 16.31 -68.76
N VAL A 815 -28.07 15.03 -69.13
CA VAL A 815 -27.37 13.95 -68.41
C VAL A 815 -25.87 14.18 -68.41
N GLN A 816 -25.27 14.52 -69.56
CA GLN A 816 -23.82 14.75 -69.66
C GLN A 816 -23.37 15.97 -68.82
N LEU A 817 -24.19 17.04 -68.76
CA LEU A 817 -23.96 18.16 -67.86
C LEU A 817 -24.07 17.73 -66.39
N SER A 818 -25.11 16.97 -66.01
CA SER A 818 -25.29 16.44 -64.65
C SER A 818 -24.13 15.57 -64.20
N VAL A 819 -23.70 14.61 -65.03
CA VAL A 819 -22.52 13.77 -64.76
C VAL A 819 -21.26 14.63 -64.65
N SER A 820 -21.08 15.65 -65.49
CA SER A 820 -19.92 16.55 -65.39
C SER A 820 -19.93 17.43 -64.12
N ALA A 821 -21.10 17.64 -63.50
CA ALA A 821 -21.24 18.33 -62.22
C ALA A 821 -20.98 17.35 -61.06
N GLU A 822 -21.53 16.14 -61.10
CA GLU A 822 -21.22 15.07 -60.15
C GLU A 822 -19.73 14.75 -60.11
N GLU A 823 -19.07 14.60 -61.26
CA GLU A 823 -17.62 14.32 -61.28
C GLU A 823 -16.78 15.49 -60.73
N LYS A 824 -17.25 16.74 -60.80
CA LYS A 824 -16.56 17.87 -60.16
C LYS A 824 -16.75 17.80 -58.65
N TRP A 825 -17.98 17.62 -58.20
CA TRP A 825 -18.31 17.51 -56.79
C TRP A 825 -17.62 16.30 -56.12
N ARG A 826 -17.53 15.15 -56.81
CA ARG A 826 -16.74 13.99 -56.36
C ARG A 826 -15.24 14.32 -56.23
N ARG A 827 -14.64 15.05 -57.18
CA ARG A 827 -13.23 15.47 -57.09
C ARG A 827 -13.00 16.49 -55.96
N GLU A 828 -13.94 17.40 -55.76
CA GLU A 828 -13.91 18.36 -54.63
C GLU A 828 -14.04 17.62 -53.29
N GLN A 829 -14.93 16.62 -53.19
CA GLN A 829 -15.04 15.73 -52.03
C GLN A 829 -13.77 14.91 -51.81
N GLU A 830 -13.19 14.29 -52.85
CA GLU A 830 -11.93 13.53 -52.75
C GLU A 830 -10.77 14.38 -52.22
N VAL A 831 -10.69 15.64 -52.64
CA VAL A 831 -9.70 16.62 -52.14
C VAL A 831 -9.96 16.97 -50.68
N VAL A 832 -11.20 17.31 -50.30
CA VAL A 832 -11.56 17.61 -48.90
C VAL A 832 -11.31 16.40 -47.99
N GLU A 833 -11.63 15.18 -48.44
CA GLU A 833 -11.31 13.96 -47.70
C GLU A 833 -9.80 13.71 -47.61
N ALA A 834 -9.01 14.09 -48.62
CA ALA A 834 -7.54 14.00 -48.56
C ALA A 834 -6.97 15.00 -47.54
N GLU A 835 -7.40 16.27 -47.60
CA GLU A 835 -7.01 17.32 -46.65
C GLU A 835 -7.40 16.95 -45.21
N LEU A 836 -8.60 16.41 -44.98
CA LEU A 836 -9.02 15.88 -43.68
C LEU A 836 -8.16 14.69 -43.24
N ARG A 837 -7.79 13.78 -44.14
CA ARG A 837 -6.87 12.65 -43.84
C ARG A 837 -5.44 13.09 -43.55
N ASP A 838 -4.97 14.20 -44.11
CA ASP A 838 -3.67 14.80 -43.76
C ASP A 838 -3.75 15.57 -42.44
N ALA A 839 -4.82 16.35 -42.21
CA ALA A 839 -5.06 17.06 -40.95
C ALA A 839 -5.19 16.10 -39.75
N VAL A 840 -5.90 14.98 -39.90
CA VAL A 840 -5.98 13.92 -38.87
C VAL A 840 -4.61 13.31 -38.60
N ARG A 841 -3.80 13.04 -39.64
CA ARG A 841 -2.42 12.53 -39.45
C ARG A 841 -1.52 13.54 -38.75
N LEU A 842 -1.63 14.82 -39.07
CA LEU A 842 -0.88 15.89 -38.39
C LEU A 842 -1.27 16.01 -36.91
N LEU A 843 -2.58 15.98 -36.60
CA LEU A 843 -3.08 16.00 -35.22
C LEU A 843 -2.67 14.76 -34.43
N GLN A 844 -2.68 13.57 -35.05
CA GLN A 844 -2.14 12.34 -34.46
C GLN A 844 -0.64 12.47 -34.16
N GLN A 845 0.16 13.02 -35.10
CA GLN A 845 1.58 13.23 -34.89
C GLN A 845 1.86 14.24 -33.75
N GLN A 846 1.10 15.33 -33.67
CA GLN A 846 1.18 16.30 -32.57
C GLN A 846 0.77 15.69 -31.23
N LEU A 847 -0.24 14.81 -31.21
CA LEU A 847 -0.67 14.11 -30.00
C LEU A 847 0.39 13.13 -29.49
N GLU A 848 1.02 12.34 -30.38
CA GLU A 848 2.12 11.46 -29.96
C GLU A 848 3.36 12.24 -29.54
N GLN A 849 3.73 13.34 -30.22
CA GLN A 849 4.79 14.24 -29.77
C GLN A 849 4.50 14.81 -28.37
N SER A 850 3.28 15.24 -28.10
CA SER A 850 2.84 15.72 -26.79
C SER A 850 2.92 14.63 -25.71
N LYS A 851 2.54 13.39 -26.03
CA LYS A 851 2.69 12.22 -25.14
C LYS A 851 4.16 11.88 -24.88
N GLU A 852 5.01 11.90 -25.91
CA GLU A 852 6.45 11.66 -25.79
C GLU A 852 7.13 12.74 -24.93
N GLU A 853 6.78 14.01 -25.13
CA GLU A 853 7.23 15.12 -24.27
C GLU A 853 6.76 14.97 -22.83
N ALA A 854 5.48 14.66 -22.60
CA ALA A 854 4.94 14.44 -21.27
C ALA A 854 5.64 13.26 -20.57
N ALA A 855 5.86 12.15 -21.29
CA ALA A 855 6.61 11.00 -20.79
C ALA A 855 8.09 11.32 -20.55
N ALA A 856 8.72 12.19 -21.33
CA ALA A 856 10.10 12.65 -21.13
C ALA A 856 10.21 13.57 -19.90
N ARG A 857 9.27 14.51 -19.72
CA ARG A 857 9.17 15.38 -18.53
C ARG A 857 8.97 14.55 -17.27
N LEU A 858 8.02 13.62 -17.26
CA LEU A 858 7.75 12.73 -16.13
C LEU A 858 8.94 11.80 -15.82
N LYS A 859 9.66 11.29 -16.85
CA LYS A 859 10.93 10.56 -16.66
C LYS A 859 12.01 11.45 -16.03
N ALA A 860 12.11 12.72 -16.42
CA ALA A 860 13.06 13.67 -15.85
C ALA A 860 12.73 14.03 -14.40
N GLU A 861 11.46 14.27 -14.08
CA GLU A 861 10.97 14.50 -12.72
C GLU A 861 11.20 13.28 -11.82
N LEU A 862 10.91 12.07 -12.29
CA LEU A 862 11.24 10.84 -11.57
C LEU A 862 12.76 10.66 -11.39
N ALA A 863 13.59 11.07 -12.35
CA ALA A 863 15.04 11.05 -12.21
C ALA A 863 15.54 12.07 -11.17
N GLN A 864 14.97 13.29 -11.15
CA GLN A 864 15.26 14.31 -10.15
C GLN A 864 14.81 13.89 -8.75
N ALA A 865 13.61 13.32 -8.59
CA ALA A 865 13.11 12.81 -7.32
C ALA A 865 13.98 11.65 -6.78
N ARG A 866 14.44 10.74 -7.67
CA ARG A 866 15.40 9.69 -7.32
C ARG A 866 16.77 10.26 -6.93
N ALA A 867 17.26 11.29 -7.62
CA ALA A 867 18.52 11.94 -7.29
C ALA A 867 18.46 12.66 -5.94
N ALA A 868 17.37 13.38 -5.66
CA ALA A 868 17.12 14.02 -4.37
C ALA A 868 17.03 13.00 -3.24
N TRP A 869 16.24 11.92 -3.41
CA TRP A 869 16.15 10.84 -2.41
C TRP A 869 17.50 10.14 -2.18
N ASN A 870 18.29 9.92 -3.23
CA ASN A 870 19.64 9.39 -3.10
C ASN A 870 20.57 10.35 -2.34
N GLN A 871 20.46 11.67 -2.55
CA GLN A 871 21.19 12.67 -1.79
C GLN A 871 20.75 12.67 -0.32
N ASP A 872 19.45 12.74 -0.03
CA ASP A 872 18.91 12.70 1.33
C ASP A 872 19.39 11.46 2.09
N LYS A 873 19.40 10.29 1.43
CA LYS A 873 19.91 9.04 2.02
C LYS A 873 21.42 9.04 2.19
N GLN A 874 22.17 9.62 1.27
CA GLN A 874 23.62 9.77 1.43
C GLN A 874 23.95 10.75 2.56
N GLU A 875 23.18 11.82 2.73
CA GLU A 875 23.30 12.75 3.87
C GLU A 875 22.90 12.07 5.19
N GLU A 876 21.83 11.27 5.22
CA GLU A 876 21.45 10.49 6.40
C GLU A 876 22.55 9.51 6.81
N ILE A 877 23.13 8.78 5.85
CA ILE A 877 24.29 7.90 6.06
C ILE A 877 25.49 8.72 6.60
N SER A 878 25.79 9.88 6.01
CA SER A 878 26.89 10.74 6.47
C SER A 878 26.66 11.32 7.87
N ARG A 879 25.42 11.67 8.24
CA ARG A 879 25.04 12.10 9.59
C ARG A 879 25.22 10.97 10.60
N ILE A 880 24.81 9.75 10.25
CA ILE A 880 25.01 8.54 11.07
C ILE A 880 26.51 8.22 11.23
N GLN A 881 27.29 8.30 10.15
CA GLN A 881 28.75 8.09 10.19
C GLN A 881 29.44 9.12 11.09
N ALA A 882 29.12 10.42 10.94
CA ALA A 882 29.69 11.48 11.77
C ALA A 882 29.32 11.35 13.26
N GLN A 883 28.09 10.91 13.57
CA GLN A 883 27.68 10.66 14.95
C GLN A 883 28.37 9.40 15.52
N ASN A 884 28.47 8.31 14.76
CA ASN A 884 29.24 7.12 15.15
C ASN A 884 30.72 7.46 15.42
N GLU A 885 31.37 8.23 14.54
CA GLU A 885 32.75 8.71 14.74
C GLU A 885 32.88 9.53 16.02
N LYS A 886 31.95 10.46 16.28
CA LYS A 886 31.92 11.27 17.49
C LYS A 886 31.76 10.41 18.74
N ASP A 887 30.92 9.39 18.70
CA ASP A 887 30.68 8.49 19.82
C ASP A 887 31.90 7.59 20.07
N TYR A 888 32.53 7.04 19.02
CA TYR A 888 33.81 6.32 19.13
C TYR A 888 34.94 7.20 19.68
N ARG A 889 35.06 8.46 19.24
CA ARG A 889 36.03 9.43 19.79
C ARG A 889 35.75 9.69 21.27
N SER A 890 34.50 9.94 21.65
CA SER A 890 34.12 10.18 23.05
C SER A 890 34.39 8.98 23.95
N PHE A 891 34.15 7.76 23.47
CA PHE A 891 34.52 6.52 24.17
C PHE A 891 36.03 6.42 24.36
N LEU A 892 36.83 6.65 23.31
CA LEU A 892 38.30 6.62 23.41
C LEU A 892 38.83 7.68 24.38
N ASP A 893 38.25 8.88 24.39
CA ASP A 893 38.62 9.95 25.31
C ASP A 893 38.19 9.65 26.76
N GLU A 894 37.04 8.98 26.96
CA GLU A 894 36.62 8.49 28.27
C GLU A 894 37.58 7.39 28.79
N GLN A 895 38.03 6.46 27.94
CA GLN A 895 39.05 5.46 28.31
C GLN A 895 40.41 6.10 28.59
N ARG A 896 40.83 7.10 27.80
CA ARG A 896 42.04 7.91 28.08
C ARG A 896 41.95 8.59 29.44
N CYS A 897 40.82 9.25 29.74
CA CYS A 897 40.58 9.89 31.04
C CYS A 897 40.61 8.88 32.20
N LYS A 898 40.01 7.68 32.04
CA LYS A 898 40.05 6.60 33.03
C LYS A 898 41.48 6.10 33.29
N LEU A 899 42.27 5.90 32.23
CA LEU A 899 43.67 5.49 32.32
C LEU A 899 44.54 6.60 32.94
N GLU A 900 44.32 7.86 32.59
CA GLU A 900 45.00 8.99 33.23
C GLU A 900 44.67 9.11 34.72
N LEU A 901 43.40 8.91 35.10
CA LEU A 901 42.98 8.93 36.50
C LEU A 901 43.64 7.79 37.28
N ALA A 902 43.63 6.56 36.73
CA ALA A 902 44.31 5.42 37.33
C ALA A 902 45.83 5.63 37.44
N LEU A 903 46.47 6.24 36.43
CA LEU A 903 47.89 6.61 36.48
C LEU A 903 48.17 7.73 37.48
N LYS A 904 47.26 8.68 37.69
CA LYS A 904 47.37 9.72 38.73
C LYS A 904 47.21 9.12 40.13
N GLN A 905 46.21 8.26 40.34
CA GLN A 905 45.98 7.53 41.59
C GLN A 905 47.17 6.63 41.94
N ALA A 906 47.64 5.82 40.99
CA ALA A 906 48.85 5.01 41.15
C ALA A 906 50.05 5.90 41.52
N LYS A 907 50.26 7.05 40.84
CA LYS A 907 51.34 7.99 41.19
C LYS A 907 51.19 8.65 42.57
N GLU A 908 49.96 8.91 43.04
CA GLU A 908 49.73 9.51 44.36
C GLU A 908 49.90 8.51 45.51
N GLU A 909 49.31 7.32 45.39
CA GLU A 909 49.67 6.17 46.23
C GLU A 909 51.18 5.98 46.21
N ALA A 910 51.80 6.26 45.06
CA ALA A 910 53.21 6.12 44.89
C ALA A 910 54.06 7.11 45.66
N SER A 911 53.72 8.39 45.70
CA SER A 911 54.30 9.32 46.69
C SER A 911 54.14 8.80 48.12
N ARG A 912 52.94 8.33 48.47
CA ARG A 912 52.59 7.94 49.86
C ARG A 912 53.42 6.77 50.39
N GLN A 913 53.72 5.76 49.56
CA GLN A 913 54.51 4.61 50.06
C GLN A 913 55.99 4.94 50.26
N LYS A 914 56.74 5.57 49.34
CA LYS A 914 58.13 5.94 49.69
C LYS A 914 58.19 7.06 50.72
N GLU A 915 57.19 7.93 50.83
CA GLU A 915 57.13 8.85 51.97
C GLU A 915 57.01 8.08 53.29
N ALA A 916 56.22 6.99 53.34
CA ALA A 916 56.18 6.08 54.49
C ALA A 916 57.50 5.30 54.69
N GLU A 917 58.16 4.84 53.62
CA GLU A 917 59.49 4.19 53.68
C GLU A 917 60.56 5.14 54.20
N PHE A 918 60.62 6.38 53.69
CA PHE A 918 61.56 7.41 54.18
C PHE A 918 61.27 7.78 55.63
N GLN A 919 60.00 7.90 56.03
CA GLN A 919 59.64 8.08 57.44
C GLN A 919 60.04 6.88 58.31
N GLN A 920 59.98 5.65 57.78
CA GLN A 920 60.42 4.46 58.51
C GLN A 920 61.94 4.42 58.62
N LEU A 921 62.68 4.57 57.51
CA LEU A 921 64.14 4.65 57.51
C LEU A 921 64.67 5.78 58.41
N PHE A 922 63.96 6.90 58.51
CA PHE A 922 64.29 7.98 59.44
C PHE A 922 64.02 7.60 60.89
N ARG A 923 62.91 6.90 61.19
CA ARG A 923 62.67 6.31 62.53
C ARG A 923 63.75 5.29 62.89
N ASP A 924 64.02 4.33 62.00
CA ASP A 924 65.03 3.28 62.19
C ASP A 924 66.42 3.90 62.44
N GLN A 925 66.85 4.87 61.62
CA GLN A 925 68.11 5.59 61.80
C GLN A 925 68.14 6.41 63.10
N GLN A 926 67.01 7.01 63.51
CA GLN A 926 66.94 7.74 64.78
C GLN A 926 66.93 6.80 65.99
N GLU A 927 66.32 5.62 65.89
CA GLU A 927 66.38 4.55 66.90
C GLU A 927 67.79 3.95 66.99
N GLU A 928 68.46 3.67 65.87
CA GLU A 928 69.88 3.27 65.83
C GLU A 928 70.78 4.33 66.47
N TRP A 929 70.57 5.62 66.15
CA TRP A 929 71.36 6.70 66.71
C TRP A 929 71.11 6.86 68.22
N ASN A 930 69.86 6.78 68.67
CA ASN A 930 69.51 6.78 70.09
C ASN A 930 70.14 5.59 70.81
N ALA A 931 70.03 4.37 70.27
CA ALA A 931 70.66 3.17 70.84
C ALA A 931 72.19 3.27 70.85
N GLN A 932 72.81 3.88 69.84
CA GLN A 932 74.24 4.13 69.82
C GLN A 932 74.65 5.18 70.85
N GLN A 933 73.86 6.23 71.07
CA GLN A 933 74.08 7.23 72.12
C GLN A 933 73.88 6.65 73.52
N GLU A 934 72.84 5.84 73.73
CA GLU A 934 72.66 5.11 74.99
C GLU A 934 73.84 4.17 75.25
N SER A 935 74.27 3.41 74.25
CA SER A 935 75.44 2.51 74.33
C SER A 935 76.74 3.26 74.64
N ARG A 936 76.99 4.42 73.99
CA ARG A 936 78.11 5.33 74.31
C ARG A 936 78.01 5.82 75.76
N SER A 937 76.86 6.35 76.17
CA SER A 937 76.66 6.83 77.54
C SER A 937 76.79 5.71 78.58
N HIS A 938 76.44 4.47 78.23
CA HIS A 938 76.59 3.30 79.10
C HIS A 938 78.04 2.82 79.17
N ALA A 939 78.79 2.93 78.08
CA ALA A 939 80.23 2.69 78.05
C ALA A 939 81.00 3.77 78.84
N GLU A 940 80.60 5.04 78.75
CA GLU A 940 81.12 6.14 79.55
C GLU A 940 80.77 5.97 81.04
N ARG A 941 79.52 5.63 81.38
CA ARG A 941 79.13 5.28 82.75
C ARG A 941 79.89 4.06 83.28
N LYS A 942 80.23 3.07 82.43
CA LYS A 942 81.11 1.95 82.81
C LYS A 942 82.54 2.43 83.06
N ARG A 943 83.14 3.18 82.14
CA ARG A 943 84.47 3.79 82.31
C ARG A 943 84.54 4.63 83.58
N HIS A 944 83.59 5.53 83.83
CA HIS A 944 83.57 6.33 85.06
C HIS A 944 83.35 5.48 86.34
N ARG A 945 82.67 4.34 86.27
CA ARG A 945 82.61 3.38 87.40
C ARG A 945 83.93 2.65 87.59
N GLU A 946 84.59 2.23 86.52
CA GLU A 946 85.89 1.56 86.53
C GLU A 946 87.02 2.51 86.97
N GLU A 947 87.00 3.75 86.50
CA GLU A 947 87.83 4.87 86.95
C GLU A 947 87.58 5.20 88.41
N ALA A 948 86.32 5.34 88.85
CA ALA A 948 86.01 5.57 90.27
C ALA A 948 86.40 4.38 91.16
N LEU A 949 86.32 3.14 90.67
CA LEU A 949 86.83 1.95 91.36
C LEU A 949 88.36 1.93 91.41
N LEU A 950 89.06 2.33 90.33
CA LEU A 950 90.51 2.46 90.30
C LEU A 950 90.99 3.62 91.19
N GLU A 951 90.27 4.73 91.23
CA GLU A 951 90.57 5.89 92.07
C GLU A 951 90.27 5.59 93.54
N ALA A 952 89.19 4.86 93.83
CA ALA A 952 88.95 4.30 95.16
C ALA A 952 90.02 3.27 95.56
N GLN A 953 90.49 2.41 94.65
CA GLN A 953 91.61 1.50 94.92
C GLN A 953 92.96 2.22 95.09
N ARG A 954 93.19 3.33 94.38
CA ARG A 954 94.36 4.21 94.54
C ARG A 954 94.28 4.94 95.88
N GLY A 955 93.13 5.51 96.21
CA GLY A 955 92.85 6.13 97.51
C GLY A 955 92.99 5.16 98.67
N LEU A 956 92.45 3.94 98.55
CA LEU A 956 92.62 2.88 99.55
C LEU A 956 94.08 2.43 99.65
N ARG A 957 94.81 2.29 98.54
CA ARG A 957 96.26 1.99 98.56
C ARG A 957 97.09 3.13 99.16
N ALA A 958 96.75 4.39 98.88
CA ALA A 958 97.41 5.55 99.46
C ALA A 958 97.09 5.70 100.96
N TYR A 959 95.84 5.42 101.36
CA TYR A 959 95.43 5.33 102.77
C TYR A 959 96.16 4.21 103.50
N LEU A 960 96.24 3.00 102.91
CA LEU A 960 97.01 1.90 103.48
C LEU A 960 98.52 2.19 103.53
N GLN A 961 99.10 2.81 102.49
CA GLN A 961 100.50 3.23 102.51
C GLN A 961 100.78 4.32 103.54
N THR A 962 99.89 5.32 103.70
CA THR A 962 100.04 6.36 104.72
C THR A 962 99.80 5.84 106.13
N ALA A 963 98.84 4.93 106.33
CA ALA A 963 98.63 4.24 107.60
C ALA A 963 99.81 3.32 107.95
N CYS A 964 100.29 2.49 107.03
CA CYS A 964 101.49 1.67 107.23
C CYS A 964 102.73 2.54 107.45
N ARG A 965 102.89 3.68 106.75
CA ARG A 965 103.98 4.63 106.98
C ARG A 965 103.86 5.32 108.33
N ALA A 966 102.66 5.68 108.78
CA ALA A 966 102.43 6.24 110.11
C ALA A 966 102.73 5.22 111.21
N LEU A 967 102.28 3.97 111.07
CA LEU A 967 102.62 2.87 111.97
C LEU A 967 104.12 2.56 111.97
N LEU A 968 104.78 2.58 110.82
CA LEU A 968 106.24 2.42 110.71
C LEU A 968 107.00 3.58 111.35
N VAL A 969 106.55 4.83 111.17
CA VAL A 969 107.13 6.00 111.84
C VAL A 969 106.91 5.90 113.35
N GLN A 970 105.71 5.53 113.81
CA GLN A 970 105.41 5.31 115.22
C GLN A 970 106.26 4.20 115.84
N ALA A 971 106.46 3.08 115.13
CA ALA A 971 107.34 1.99 115.56
C ALA A 971 108.82 2.41 115.55
N VAL A 972 109.28 3.14 114.52
CA VAL A 972 110.64 3.70 114.45
C VAL A 972 110.87 4.72 115.55
N ASP A 973 109.89 5.54 115.90
CA ASP A 973 110.02 6.53 116.97
C ASP A 973 109.92 5.88 118.36
N GLN A 974 109.14 4.81 118.53
CA GLN A 974 109.22 3.94 119.71
C GLN A 974 110.60 3.29 119.84
N VAL A 975 111.17 2.74 118.76
CA VAL A 975 112.53 2.18 118.74
C VAL A 975 113.58 3.25 119.00
N LYS A 976 113.46 4.47 118.44
CA LYS A 976 114.33 5.60 118.77
C LYS A 976 114.22 6.00 120.24
N GLN A 977 113.01 6.07 120.81
CA GLN A 977 112.83 6.37 122.23
C GLN A 977 113.48 5.29 123.10
N HIS A 978 113.33 4.01 122.73
CA HIS A 978 113.96 2.88 123.42
C HIS A 978 115.48 2.91 123.30
N TRP A 979 116.03 3.19 122.11
CA TRP A 979 117.47 3.31 121.87
C TRP A 979 118.06 4.52 122.58
N LYS A 980 117.37 5.66 122.54
CA LYS A 980 117.77 6.89 123.24
C LYS A 980 117.82 6.65 124.75
N LYS A 981 116.78 6.03 125.31
CA LYS A 981 116.73 5.61 126.73
C LYS A 981 117.87 4.64 127.06
N CYS A 982 118.13 3.62 126.23
CA CYS A 982 119.27 2.73 126.43
C CYS A 982 120.62 3.47 126.34
N SER A 983 120.77 4.47 125.45
CA SER A 983 121.99 5.28 125.35
C SER A 983 122.17 6.22 126.55
N GLU A 984 121.06 6.75 127.09
CA GLU A 984 121.02 7.54 128.33
C GLU A 984 121.37 6.66 129.54
N ASP A 985 120.82 5.44 129.63
CA ASP A 985 121.18 4.43 130.64
C ASP A 985 122.64 3.95 130.52
N GLN A 986 123.23 4.00 129.33
CA GLN A 986 124.61 3.59 129.06
C GLN A 986 125.60 4.72 129.34
N LEU A 987 125.23 5.97 129.04
CA LEU A 987 125.95 7.17 129.49
C LEU A 987 125.88 7.35 131.00
N ALA A 988 124.74 7.07 131.64
CA ALA A 988 124.60 7.09 133.10
C ALA A 988 125.49 6.04 133.78
N ARG A 989 125.65 4.84 133.17
CA ARG A 989 126.62 3.83 133.61
C ARG A 989 128.07 4.31 133.44
N MET A 990 128.45 4.81 132.27
CA MET A 990 129.78 5.36 131.99
C MET A 990 130.16 6.49 132.96
N LEU A 991 129.25 7.45 133.20
CA LEU A 991 129.46 8.55 134.15
C LEU A 991 129.62 8.05 135.59
N LYS A 992 128.87 7.01 135.99
CA LYS A 992 128.99 6.42 137.33
C LYS A 992 130.27 5.61 137.51
N GLU A 993 130.74 4.92 136.46
CA GLU A 993 132.06 4.29 136.47
C GLU A 993 133.19 5.33 136.53
N GLN A 994 133.05 6.49 135.88
CA GLN A 994 133.99 7.60 136.02
C GLN A 994 133.97 8.22 137.43
N GLU A 995 132.78 8.46 138.02
CA GLU A 995 132.69 8.89 139.44
C GLU A 995 133.38 7.91 140.38
N ASP A 996 133.16 6.61 140.22
CA ASP A 996 133.71 5.60 141.12
C ASP A 996 135.20 5.32 140.85
N GLN A 997 135.70 5.60 139.64
CA GLN A 997 137.15 5.70 139.36
C GLN A 997 137.76 6.92 140.08
N HIS A 998 137.16 8.11 139.95
CA HIS A 998 137.65 9.31 140.66
C HIS A 998 137.57 9.18 142.20
N LYS A 999 136.55 8.50 142.75
CA LYS A 999 136.50 8.16 144.19
C LYS A 999 137.63 7.20 144.59
N LYS A 1000 137.97 6.22 143.75
CA LYS A 1000 139.11 5.31 143.98
C LYS A 1000 140.45 6.05 143.92
N GLU A 1001 140.61 7.01 143.01
CA GLU A 1001 141.80 7.87 142.97
C GLU A 1001 141.89 8.83 144.16
N LEU A 1002 140.80 9.49 144.55
CA LEU A 1002 140.76 10.36 145.74
C LEU A 1002 141.10 9.60 147.03
N ASN A 1003 140.62 8.36 147.17
CA ASN A 1003 141.00 7.50 148.30
C ASN A 1003 142.47 7.04 148.23
N ARG A 1004 142.99 6.77 147.02
CA ARG A 1004 144.42 6.49 146.78
C ARG A 1004 145.32 7.71 147.04
N ILE A 1005 144.81 8.93 146.90
CA ILE A 1005 145.51 10.19 147.25
C ILE A 1005 145.43 10.44 148.76
N ARG A 1006 144.26 10.25 149.41
CA ARG A 1006 144.14 10.35 150.88
C ARG A 1006 145.03 9.33 151.61
N GLY A 1007 145.02 8.07 151.17
CA GLY A 1007 145.87 7.01 151.75
C GLY A 1007 147.37 7.33 151.63
N LYS A 1008 147.81 7.99 150.56
CA LYS A 1008 149.21 8.41 150.39
C LYS A 1008 149.59 9.68 151.17
N ARG A 1009 148.62 10.43 151.71
CA ARG A 1009 148.90 11.57 152.60
C ARG A 1009 149.12 11.18 154.06
N ALA A 1010 148.85 9.91 154.42
CA ALA A 1010 148.98 9.37 155.78
C ALA A 1010 150.35 8.74 156.09
N VAL A 1011 151.30 8.75 155.16
CA VAL A 1011 152.64 8.09 155.31
C VAL A 1011 153.79 9.09 155.10
N ALA A 1012 153.49 10.39 155.12
CA ALA A 1012 154.44 11.46 154.76
C ALA A 1012 154.46 12.63 155.77
N HIS A 1013 154.18 12.37 157.05
CA HIS A 1013 154.23 13.39 158.10
C HIS A 1013 154.91 12.96 159.41
N GLU A 1014 155.52 11.76 159.46
CA GLU A 1014 156.13 11.21 160.69
C GLU A 1014 157.66 11.02 160.59
N HIS A 1015 158.34 11.83 159.77
CA HIS A 1015 159.82 11.84 159.74
C HIS A 1015 160.44 13.20 159.38
N ILE A 1016 160.12 14.24 160.18
CA ILE A 1016 161.03 15.27 160.73
C ILE A 1016 160.17 16.25 161.57
N HIS A 1017 159.87 15.86 162.81
CA HIS A 1017 160.20 16.67 163.99
C HIS A 1017 159.92 15.90 165.28
N LEU A 1018 160.94 15.70 166.10
CA LEU A 1018 160.76 15.51 167.54
C LEU A 1018 161.48 16.66 168.27
N HIS A 1019 160.89 17.85 168.16
CA HIS A 1019 160.97 19.02 169.04
C HIS A 1019 160.50 20.26 168.24
N THR A 1020 159.22 20.61 168.31
CA THR A 1020 158.70 21.16 169.56
C THR A 1020 157.29 20.67 169.92
N LYS A 1021 157.24 19.85 170.98
CA LYS A 1021 156.11 19.53 171.87
C LYS A 1021 154.88 18.80 171.28
N CYS A 1022 154.48 17.76 172.02
CA CYS A 1022 153.21 17.04 171.98
C CYS A 1022 152.90 16.33 170.65
N TYR A 1023 152.93 15.01 170.54
CA TYR A 1023 152.10 14.04 171.29
C TYR A 1023 150.63 14.47 171.40
N GLN A 1024 149.91 14.40 170.28
CA GLN A 1024 148.65 13.63 170.15
C GLN A 1024 148.22 13.55 168.68
#